data_AF-A0A8J9ZEE9-F1
#
_entry.id   AF-A0A8J9ZEE9-F1
#
_cell.length_a   1.000
_cell.length_b   1.000
_cell.length_c   1.000
_cell.angle_alpha   90.00
_cell.angle_beta   90.00
_cell.angle_gamma   90.00
#
_symmetry.space_group_name_H-M   'P 1'
#
loop_
_entity.id
_entity.type
_entity.pdbx_description
1 polymer ?
#
loop_
_entity_poly.entity_id
_entity_poly.type
_entity_poly.pdbx_seq_one_letter_code
_entity_poly.pdbx_strand_id
1 'polypeptide(L)'
;MSLAVKRVFLLVILIQTSESFRPNRFSAFYPLDYTHEDITKTAALKVVAKFLEENPEDGRTVTPGQLQNLDPLTPSSIFSSYYGGPVSAKNFDEAIGDIMKANADIDKDDMWTSSVHFNAEQFQTALTRLRNLRTIIIETLQKADLTDLDVAAARINTGSYLHTLQDFYSNTNWVENNGALIYQDLGMPDRPNPPVASPGINTCSSTDCPPGGPSGGPVTNCENNLIVPEGVLTSGYRSDQDVHKPAATHEWLGKCSHGGTNDATRELTATGGINKESLDQAESPHHFLHETAALAAINATEHFFYAAGSGLKDQVGVDVFRRFFNLASGTSLCIVMDDTGSMSDDIAAAKSVSIEIIQRAAANPFDKPYNYVLVPFNDPMSNAGPMTITRDSTVYINAINALNAHGGGDCPEMAMTGLELALQNTLPKSKIYLFTDADPKDSDKLQDVVSLLQQKKSSITFLLTGSCSRKRRDLHGRSKRALTGNPYDVIAEESGGKVFDITKDEVAEVSEVIALEVNGAPVTVMTKSVSESASRDHEIPVDAALLEMVMTLTGSATAPMFQLYTPTGATQSFGTADAQVVIETDRYKVLKLTAPAAGEWRLHLAAGQRYDIEVTGKSVLDFSTEFLDPGSGFPIDGRPVGGSEYRLVVSGSGLENAGNVTSATLLDQSGAVLRRIYLQTSSGRGEPVYTATILPPSQPFRISVEGIDQQNNTFKRLLTTLIESESLRLDLAVENREPLYPGGSSRVGFVLVNEGSEDTFQLTVSDDVGLVTGVIPTSVTMATGTNVTGYVTFSAATSVSPGTASTAIVSAQSSLGSSTAPSNFITMRMVVSERIILVIDTSPPVCNITSVDGNCTAGRQHPDVCADWSWSVRMRVIDSGLGLSRVYGDVSTGTVLTTDTFVTGLQDVAISANYSSTCCFPKMTVTVVDLAGYVDQCVVDFSIPTTEAPPTTTRVPPTTTRVPPTTTRVPHTTAVTWDMTVVADTVAMEVNMAVSEFNEEVKMIFKVTVANSMTSYCQTHVMEFVSCRQTEHRAKRSTHDPQEFDSGNVIILEGFPKASVSPDRITLAFFVSNPNSSAAPVPGSLLLMMMQNDQMKVEEALGWKTIYSIYAYGDGAPTMVSTNVTEESDGQTDYPVTESSSRVLYIVIGVVVAVVAITVLIVLIVRGMKKPNMTKPSYEVHRNISPDPPMAGHVNRALKTTDEHMAWPMDHETREGQIPMTRIDIDSPISSMR
;
A
#
# COMPACT_ATOMS: atom_id res chain seq x y z
N MET A 1 32.87 -2.02 12.00
CA MET A 1 32.06 -0.96 12.65
C MET A 1 30.57 -1.35 12.62
N SER A 2 30.14 -2.40 13.33
CA SER A 2 28.85 -3.05 13.04
C SER A 2 27.62 -2.44 13.74
N LEU A 3 27.68 -2.18 15.07
CA LEU A 3 26.49 -1.68 15.80
C LEU A 3 26.16 -0.20 15.56
N ALA A 4 27.18 0.65 15.36
CA ALA A 4 26.95 2.09 15.18
C ALA A 4 26.26 2.40 13.84
N VAL A 5 26.68 1.74 12.75
CA VAL A 5 26.06 1.89 11.43
C VAL A 5 24.63 1.35 11.44
N LYS A 6 24.39 0.15 12.00
CA LYS A 6 23.02 -0.37 12.14
C LYS A 6 22.12 0.55 12.98
N ARG A 7 22.63 1.22 14.03
CA ARG A 7 21.85 2.20 14.81
C ARG A 7 21.57 3.51 14.07
N VAL A 8 22.48 3.98 13.22
CA VAL A 8 22.22 5.16 12.36
C VAL A 8 21.21 4.80 11.27
N PHE A 9 21.30 3.61 10.67
CA PHE A 9 20.34 3.14 9.67
C PHE A 9 18.94 2.93 10.29
N LEU A 10 18.85 2.34 11.49
CA LEU A 10 17.58 2.29 12.24
C LEU A 10 17.05 3.69 12.56
N LEU A 11 17.89 4.66 12.92
CA LEU A 11 17.43 6.03 13.20
C LEU A 11 16.88 6.75 11.96
N VAL A 12 17.38 6.42 10.76
CA VAL A 12 16.83 6.96 9.49
C VAL A 12 15.51 6.30 9.14
N ILE A 13 15.36 4.99 9.39
CA ILE A 13 14.09 4.25 9.21
C ILE A 13 13.03 4.65 10.26
N LEU A 14 13.44 5.15 11.43
CA LEU A 14 12.54 5.62 12.50
C LEU A 14 12.09 7.09 12.35
N ILE A 15 12.41 7.76 11.24
CA ILE A 15 11.77 9.04 10.88
C ILE A 15 10.48 8.74 10.11
N GLN A 16 9.50 8.15 10.79
CA GLN A 16 8.13 8.10 10.27
C GLN A 16 7.57 9.53 10.29
N THR A 17 7.28 10.05 9.10
CA THR A 17 6.60 11.32 8.89
C THR A 17 5.17 11.27 9.41
N SER A 18 4.47 12.41 9.40
CA SER A 18 3.00 12.45 9.51
C SER A 18 2.39 11.95 8.19
N GLU A 19 2.36 10.63 8.05
CA GLU A 19 1.40 9.85 7.23
C GLU A 19 -0.05 10.20 7.65
N SER A 20 -1.04 9.79 6.86
CA SER A 20 -2.47 10.04 7.11
C SER A 20 -3.02 9.25 8.32
N PHE A 21 -4.33 8.98 8.36
CA PHE A 21 -4.91 7.89 9.15
C PHE A 21 -4.02 6.65 9.01
N ARG A 22 -3.25 6.29 10.06
CA ARG A 22 -2.10 5.39 9.89
C ARG A 22 -2.49 4.11 9.11
N PRO A 23 -1.68 3.64 8.15
CA PRO A 23 -2.12 2.67 7.15
C PRO A 23 -2.74 1.39 7.71
N ASN A 24 -2.23 0.90 8.85
CA ASN A 24 -2.72 -0.30 9.53
C ASN A 24 -2.45 -0.28 11.05
N ARG A 25 -3.01 -1.25 11.79
CA ARG A 25 -2.87 -1.40 13.25
C ARG A 25 -1.43 -1.53 13.77
N PHE A 26 -0.46 -1.82 12.90
CA PHE A 26 0.95 -1.97 13.25
C PHE A 26 1.81 -0.71 13.02
N SER A 27 1.26 0.27 12.30
CA SER A 27 1.78 1.66 12.16
C SER A 27 1.13 2.65 13.13
N ALA A 28 0.05 2.28 13.83
CA ALA A 28 -0.61 3.12 14.82
C ALA A 28 0.22 3.26 16.11
N PHE A 29 0.47 4.50 16.55
CA PHE A 29 1.14 4.78 17.82
C PHE A 29 0.20 4.64 19.03
N TYR A 30 -1.07 5.01 18.88
CA TYR A 30 -2.11 4.78 19.88
C TYR A 30 -3.00 3.61 19.47
N PRO A 31 -3.15 2.55 20.29
CA PRO A 31 -3.96 1.38 19.94
C PRO A 31 -5.48 1.60 19.80
N LEU A 32 -5.95 2.83 19.93
CA LEU A 32 -7.34 3.24 19.73
C LEU A 32 -7.46 4.25 18.60
N ASP A 33 -6.40 4.52 17.83
CA ASP A 33 -6.54 5.24 16.56
C ASP A 33 -7.40 4.42 15.60
N TYR A 34 -8.14 5.11 14.72
CA TYR A 34 -8.73 4.53 13.52
C TYR A 34 -7.71 4.59 12.39
N THR A 35 -7.41 3.44 11.82
CA THR A 35 -6.48 3.28 10.69
C THR A 35 -7.25 3.23 9.36
N HIS A 36 -6.56 3.40 8.22
CA HIS A 36 -7.16 3.12 6.90
C HIS A 36 -7.72 1.69 6.81
N GLU A 37 -7.03 0.72 7.43
CA GLU A 37 -7.49 -0.66 7.66
C GLU A 37 -8.86 -0.70 8.38
N ASP A 38 -8.99 -0.06 9.54
CA ASP A 38 -10.22 -0.06 10.36
C ASP A 38 -11.39 0.65 9.65
N ILE A 39 -11.14 1.82 9.05
CA ILE A 39 -12.16 2.62 8.35
C ILE A 39 -12.72 1.83 7.18
N THR A 40 -11.83 1.24 6.37
CA THR A 40 -12.19 0.46 5.18
C THR A 40 -12.94 -0.82 5.55
N LYS A 41 -12.44 -1.60 6.53
CA LYS A 41 -13.10 -2.85 6.95
C LYS A 41 -14.44 -2.60 7.62
N THR A 42 -14.56 -1.58 8.48
CA THR A 42 -15.82 -1.23 9.15
C THR A 42 -16.91 -0.86 8.15
N ALA A 43 -16.59 -0.03 7.14
CA ALA A 43 -17.55 0.35 6.11
C ALA A 43 -17.95 -0.84 5.23
N ALA A 44 -16.99 -1.64 4.76
CA ALA A 44 -17.25 -2.81 3.92
C ALA A 44 -18.16 -3.85 4.61
N LEU A 45 -17.95 -4.12 5.91
CA LEU A 45 -18.77 -5.06 6.67
C LEU A 45 -20.24 -4.62 6.78
N LYS A 46 -20.51 -3.35 7.11
CA LYS A 46 -21.87 -2.79 7.14
C LYS A 46 -22.54 -2.86 5.76
N VAL A 47 -21.82 -2.42 4.73
CA VAL A 47 -22.27 -2.42 3.33
C VAL A 47 -22.67 -3.83 2.88
N VAL A 48 -21.87 -4.84 3.20
CA VAL A 48 -22.14 -6.23 2.80
C VAL A 48 -23.26 -6.86 3.63
N ALA A 49 -23.32 -6.60 4.93
CA ALA A 49 -24.43 -7.04 5.78
C ALA A 49 -25.78 -6.52 5.24
N LYS A 50 -25.84 -5.22 4.90
CA LYS A 50 -27.01 -4.61 4.26
C LYS A 50 -27.27 -5.19 2.86
N PHE A 51 -26.24 -5.37 2.05
CA PHE A 51 -26.38 -5.92 0.70
C PHE A 51 -27.01 -7.32 0.70
N LEU A 52 -26.59 -8.20 1.60
CA LEU A 52 -27.10 -9.57 1.70
C LEU A 52 -28.53 -9.65 2.27
N GLU A 53 -28.94 -8.68 3.08
CA GLU A 53 -30.35 -8.51 3.50
C GLU A 53 -31.24 -8.05 2.34
N GLU A 54 -30.81 -7.04 1.57
CA GLU A 54 -31.59 -6.46 0.47
C GLU A 54 -31.54 -7.30 -0.82
N ASN A 55 -30.49 -8.10 -1.02
CA ASN A 55 -30.21 -8.84 -2.25
C ASN A 55 -29.78 -10.29 -1.93
N PRO A 56 -30.66 -11.12 -1.31
CA PRO A 56 -30.37 -12.52 -1.00
C PRO A 56 -30.16 -13.38 -2.26
N GLU A 57 -29.61 -14.58 -2.07
CA GLU A 57 -29.58 -15.64 -3.09
C GLU A 57 -30.95 -16.31 -3.24
N ASP A 58 -31.21 -16.90 -4.41
CA ASP A 58 -32.43 -17.68 -4.68
C ASP A 58 -32.64 -18.77 -3.62
N GLY A 59 -33.81 -18.74 -2.98
CA GLY A 59 -34.16 -19.68 -1.91
C GLY A 59 -33.70 -19.27 -0.51
N ARG A 60 -32.94 -18.17 -0.34
CA ARG A 60 -32.66 -17.58 0.99
C ARG A 60 -33.70 -16.53 1.35
N THR A 61 -33.94 -16.40 2.66
CA THR A 61 -34.77 -15.34 3.23
C THR A 61 -34.06 -14.77 4.45
N VAL A 62 -33.81 -13.46 4.44
CA VAL A 62 -33.13 -12.71 5.51
C VAL A 62 -34.10 -11.60 5.95
N THR A 63 -34.18 -11.31 7.25
CA THR A 63 -34.97 -10.16 7.72
C THR A 63 -34.13 -8.88 7.79
N PRO A 64 -34.65 -7.70 7.41
CA PRO A 64 -33.91 -6.45 7.55
C PRO A 64 -33.43 -6.20 8.98
N GLY A 65 -32.15 -5.88 9.14
CA GLY A 65 -31.45 -5.74 10.41
C GLY A 65 -30.88 -7.04 11.01
N GLN A 66 -31.07 -8.22 10.39
CA GLN A 66 -30.56 -9.50 10.91
C GLN A 66 -29.03 -9.60 10.86
N LEU A 67 -28.40 -9.02 9.83
CA LEU A 67 -26.96 -9.03 9.62
C LEU A 67 -26.35 -7.70 10.08
N GLN A 68 -27.03 -6.59 9.85
CA GLN A 68 -26.54 -5.24 10.21
C GLN A 68 -26.41 -5.02 11.73
N ASN A 69 -27.16 -5.75 12.57
CA ASN A 69 -27.11 -5.65 14.03
C ASN A 69 -26.33 -6.81 14.71
N LEU A 70 -25.45 -7.51 13.98
CA LEU A 70 -24.58 -8.52 14.58
C LEU A 70 -23.51 -7.88 15.47
N ASP A 71 -23.27 -8.46 16.64
CA ASP A 71 -22.21 -8.06 17.57
C ASP A 71 -21.44 -9.32 18.03
N PRO A 72 -20.14 -9.48 17.66
CA PRO A 72 -19.39 -8.61 16.76
C PRO A 72 -19.84 -8.73 15.29
N LEU A 73 -19.78 -7.62 14.55
CA LEU A 73 -19.95 -7.62 13.10
C LEU A 73 -18.63 -8.02 12.44
N THR A 74 -18.55 -9.24 11.91
CA THR A 74 -17.34 -9.82 11.28
C THR A 74 -17.72 -10.53 9.98
N PRO A 75 -16.77 -10.84 9.09
CA PRO A 75 -17.05 -11.66 7.91
C PRO A 75 -17.71 -12.99 8.31
N SER A 76 -17.20 -13.60 9.39
CA SER A 76 -17.66 -14.88 9.94
C SER A 76 -19.07 -14.83 10.52
N SER A 77 -19.41 -13.80 11.30
CA SER A 77 -20.76 -13.68 11.88
C SER A 77 -21.80 -13.37 10.80
N ILE A 78 -21.47 -12.51 9.82
CA ILE A 78 -22.31 -12.23 8.65
C ILE A 78 -22.57 -13.53 7.87
N PHE A 79 -21.53 -14.27 7.50
CA PHE A 79 -21.67 -15.51 6.72
C PHE A 79 -22.43 -16.58 7.50
N SER A 80 -22.13 -16.80 8.79
CA SER A 80 -22.82 -17.78 9.62
C SER A 80 -24.34 -17.50 9.70
N SER A 81 -24.71 -16.23 9.93
CA SER A 81 -26.12 -15.78 10.02
C SER A 81 -26.85 -15.80 8.66
N TYR A 82 -26.16 -15.48 7.56
CA TYR A 82 -26.72 -15.44 6.21
C TYR A 82 -26.83 -16.83 5.55
N TYR A 83 -25.77 -17.65 5.65
CA TYR A 83 -25.75 -18.98 5.06
C TYR A 83 -26.54 -19.99 5.90
N GLY A 84 -26.60 -19.83 7.23
CA GLY A 84 -27.31 -20.73 8.13
C GLY A 84 -26.56 -22.04 8.42
N GLY A 85 -25.24 -22.05 8.24
CA GLY A 85 -24.39 -23.23 8.38
C GLY A 85 -22.91 -22.92 8.11
N PRO A 86 -22.03 -23.94 8.19
CA PRO A 86 -20.57 -23.76 8.15
C PRO A 86 -20.06 -23.47 6.74
N VAL A 87 -20.06 -22.18 6.38
CA VAL A 87 -19.48 -21.62 5.15
C VAL A 87 -18.37 -20.65 5.55
N SER A 88 -17.19 -20.81 4.96
CA SER A 88 -16.06 -19.92 5.24
C SER A 88 -16.27 -18.52 4.65
N ALA A 89 -16.08 -17.50 5.48
CA ALA A 89 -16.06 -16.09 5.07
C ALA A 89 -14.71 -15.64 4.49
N LYS A 90 -13.71 -16.53 4.44
CA LYS A 90 -12.32 -16.25 4.07
C LYS A 90 -12.19 -15.56 2.69
N ASN A 91 -13.01 -15.97 1.72
CA ASN A 91 -13.12 -15.33 0.39
C ASN A 91 -13.49 -13.84 0.44
N PHE A 92 -14.40 -13.48 1.35
CA PHE A 92 -14.88 -12.10 1.54
C PHE A 92 -13.87 -11.29 2.36
N ASP A 93 -13.34 -11.83 3.45
CA ASP A 93 -12.31 -11.16 4.26
C ASP A 93 -11.07 -10.81 3.41
N GLU A 94 -10.64 -11.71 2.51
CA GLU A 94 -9.57 -11.46 1.54
C GLU A 94 -9.95 -10.39 0.49
N ALA A 95 -11.22 -10.33 0.07
CA ALA A 95 -11.69 -9.29 -0.85
C ALA A 95 -11.77 -7.89 -0.20
N ILE A 96 -11.99 -7.79 1.12
CA ILE A 96 -11.76 -6.54 1.85
C ILE A 96 -10.24 -6.31 1.99
N GLY A 97 -9.46 -7.35 2.30
CA GLY A 97 -8.01 -7.32 2.45
C GLY A 97 -7.26 -6.75 1.24
N ASP A 98 -7.70 -7.09 0.02
CA ASP A 98 -7.19 -6.47 -1.22
C ASP A 98 -7.34 -4.95 -1.22
N ILE A 99 -8.51 -4.44 -0.81
CA ILE A 99 -8.86 -3.02 -0.75
C ILE A 99 -8.11 -2.33 0.40
N MET A 100 -8.03 -2.98 1.57
CA MET A 100 -7.27 -2.51 2.73
C MET A 100 -5.77 -2.38 2.41
N LYS A 101 -5.15 -3.41 1.81
CA LYS A 101 -3.74 -3.34 1.38
C LYS A 101 -3.55 -2.26 0.32
N ALA A 102 -4.44 -2.16 -0.69
CA ALA A 102 -4.30 -1.15 -1.74
C ALA A 102 -4.62 0.29 -1.27
N ASN A 103 -5.26 0.48 -0.12
CA ASN A 103 -5.38 1.77 0.58
C ASN A 103 -4.08 2.05 1.35
N ALA A 104 -3.64 1.11 2.20
CA ALA A 104 -2.42 1.23 3.00
C ALA A 104 -1.10 1.32 2.18
N ASP A 105 -1.05 0.75 0.98
CA ASP A 105 0.10 0.88 0.07
C ASP A 105 0.27 2.32 -0.46
N ILE A 106 -0.73 3.20 -0.36
CA ILE A 106 -0.64 4.60 -0.85
C ILE A 106 0.26 5.45 0.05
N ASP A 107 0.18 5.29 1.39
CA ASP A 107 1.12 5.91 2.35
C ASP A 107 2.58 5.48 2.13
N LYS A 108 2.81 4.38 1.41
CA LYS A 108 4.13 3.83 1.09
C LYS A 108 4.62 4.25 -0.30
N ASP A 109 3.70 4.38 -1.26
CA ASP A 109 4.03 4.53 -2.69
C ASP A 109 3.86 5.98 -3.20
N ASP A 110 2.90 6.75 -2.69
CA ASP A 110 2.51 8.11 -3.15
C ASP A 110 2.79 9.23 -2.12
N MET A 111 3.27 8.90 -0.90
CA MET A 111 3.32 9.73 0.33
C MET A 111 3.70 11.21 0.20
N TRP A 112 4.58 11.53 -0.75
CA TRP A 112 5.12 12.88 -0.98
C TRP A 112 4.19 13.79 -1.81
N THR A 113 3.05 13.28 -2.29
CA THR A 113 2.16 13.99 -3.22
C THR A 113 0.97 14.60 -2.48
N SER A 114 0.97 15.92 -2.25
CA SER A 114 -0.08 16.60 -1.49
C SER A 114 -1.50 16.38 -2.05
N SER A 115 -1.64 16.26 -3.38
CA SER A 115 -2.95 16.02 -4.01
C SER A 115 -3.54 14.62 -3.77
N VAL A 116 -2.75 13.65 -3.31
CA VAL A 116 -3.23 12.31 -2.91
C VAL A 116 -3.86 12.35 -1.51
N HIS A 117 -3.37 13.25 -0.66
CA HIS A 117 -3.72 13.37 0.76
C HIS A 117 -4.62 14.58 1.09
N PHE A 118 -5.20 15.24 0.08
CA PHE A 118 -5.91 16.54 0.19
C PHE A 118 -5.11 17.68 0.84
N ASN A 119 -3.79 17.56 0.95
CA ASN A 119 -2.89 18.55 1.54
C ASN A 119 -2.65 19.76 0.62
N ALA A 120 -2.06 20.81 1.18
CA ALA A 120 -1.56 21.99 0.50
C ALA A 120 -2.56 22.68 -0.45
N GLU A 121 -3.84 22.64 -0.07
CA GLU A 121 -5.00 23.17 -0.81
C GLU A 121 -5.16 22.61 -2.24
N GLN A 122 -4.63 21.41 -2.52
CA GLN A 122 -4.67 20.72 -3.82
C GLN A 122 -6.04 20.10 -4.18
N PHE A 123 -7.15 20.73 -3.78
CA PHE A 123 -8.51 20.22 -3.94
C PHE A 123 -8.90 19.96 -5.41
N GLN A 124 -8.47 20.80 -6.36
CA GLN A 124 -8.78 20.60 -7.80
C GLN A 124 -8.18 19.28 -8.31
N THR A 125 -6.90 19.05 -8.02
CA THR A 125 -6.14 17.86 -8.41
C THR A 125 -6.67 16.61 -7.71
N ALA A 126 -6.92 16.69 -6.39
CA ALA A 126 -7.47 15.59 -5.59
C ALA A 126 -8.89 15.17 -6.04
N LEU A 127 -9.79 16.15 -6.30
CA LEU A 127 -11.12 15.87 -6.86
C LEU A 127 -11.06 15.26 -8.26
N THR A 128 -10.06 15.61 -9.06
CA THR A 128 -9.83 15.02 -10.38
C THR A 128 -9.34 13.57 -10.24
N ARG A 129 -8.36 13.28 -9.37
CA ARG A 129 -7.94 11.91 -9.03
C ARG A 129 -9.13 11.05 -8.59
N LEU A 130 -9.99 11.55 -7.70
CA LEU A 130 -11.19 10.83 -7.25
C LEU A 130 -12.18 10.54 -8.39
N ARG A 131 -12.55 11.56 -9.19
CA ARG A 131 -13.49 11.38 -10.33
C ARG A 131 -12.97 10.37 -11.34
N ASN A 132 -11.66 10.38 -11.62
CA ASN A 132 -11.05 9.54 -12.64
C ASN A 132 -10.92 8.10 -12.14
N LEU A 133 -10.39 7.88 -10.92
CA LEU A 133 -10.38 6.55 -10.28
C LEU A 133 -11.79 5.96 -10.16
N ARG A 134 -12.80 6.77 -9.83
CA ARG A 134 -14.20 6.35 -9.80
C ARG A 134 -14.70 5.86 -11.16
N THR A 135 -14.36 6.58 -12.24
CA THR A 135 -14.70 6.18 -13.62
C THR A 135 -14.01 4.86 -13.98
N ILE A 136 -12.71 4.75 -13.72
CA ILE A 136 -11.89 3.53 -13.91
C ILE A 136 -12.52 2.31 -13.24
N ILE A 137 -12.92 2.42 -11.96
CA ILE A 137 -13.52 1.30 -11.20
C ILE A 137 -14.84 0.87 -11.85
N ILE A 138 -15.69 1.82 -12.23
CA ILE A 138 -17.01 1.53 -12.81
C ILE A 138 -16.86 0.92 -14.21
N GLU A 139 -16.06 1.52 -15.11
CA GLU A 139 -15.83 1.01 -16.47
C GLU A 139 -15.17 -0.37 -16.47
N THR A 140 -14.20 -0.60 -15.58
CA THR A 140 -13.55 -1.92 -15.42
C THR A 140 -14.55 -2.98 -15.01
N LEU A 141 -15.45 -2.67 -14.07
CA LEU A 141 -16.49 -3.60 -13.60
C LEU A 141 -17.68 -3.74 -14.56
N GLN A 142 -17.85 -2.83 -15.53
CA GLN A 142 -18.88 -2.89 -16.57
C GLN A 142 -18.43 -3.63 -17.86
N LYS A 143 -17.19 -4.13 -17.93
CA LYS A 143 -16.70 -4.94 -19.06
C LYS A 143 -17.62 -6.14 -19.35
N ALA A 144 -17.97 -6.34 -20.62
CA ALA A 144 -18.84 -7.44 -21.04
C ALA A 144 -18.19 -8.84 -20.86
N ASP A 145 -16.87 -8.88 -20.81
CA ASP A 145 -15.97 -10.02 -20.68
C ASP A 145 -15.21 -10.04 -19.34
N LEU A 146 -15.73 -9.33 -18.33
CA LEU A 146 -15.14 -9.13 -16.99
C LEU A 146 -14.43 -10.38 -16.42
N THR A 147 -13.10 -10.33 -16.32
CA THR A 147 -12.27 -11.39 -15.73
C THR A 147 -12.16 -11.25 -14.20
N ASP A 148 -11.61 -12.24 -13.51
CA ASP A 148 -11.31 -12.09 -12.07
C ASP A 148 -10.06 -11.20 -11.82
N LEU A 149 -9.19 -11.02 -12.84
CA LEU A 149 -8.11 -10.03 -12.80
C LEU A 149 -8.65 -8.60 -12.85
N ASP A 150 -9.64 -8.33 -13.70
CA ASP A 150 -10.34 -7.03 -13.74
C ASP A 150 -10.98 -6.69 -12.39
N VAL A 151 -11.57 -7.68 -11.72
CA VAL A 151 -12.19 -7.50 -10.40
C VAL A 151 -11.13 -7.22 -9.33
N ALA A 152 -9.96 -7.89 -9.37
CA ALA A 152 -8.84 -7.59 -8.49
C ALA A 152 -8.26 -6.18 -8.75
N ALA A 153 -8.07 -5.79 -10.01
CA ALA A 153 -7.64 -4.44 -10.39
C ALA A 153 -8.65 -3.37 -9.94
N ALA A 154 -9.96 -3.66 -10.00
CA ALA A 154 -11.00 -2.77 -9.48
C ALA A 154 -10.95 -2.63 -7.94
N ARG A 155 -10.61 -3.69 -7.19
CA ARG A 155 -10.36 -3.59 -5.73
C ARG A 155 -9.14 -2.72 -5.43
N ILE A 156 -8.06 -2.88 -6.19
CA ILE A 156 -6.83 -2.07 -6.03
C ILE A 156 -7.11 -0.59 -6.28
N ASN A 157 -7.77 -0.26 -7.41
CA ASN A 157 -8.20 1.12 -7.69
C ASN A 157 -9.19 1.65 -6.64
N THR A 158 -10.05 0.78 -6.08
CA THR A 158 -10.94 1.16 -4.97
C THR A 158 -10.15 1.52 -3.71
N GLY A 159 -9.09 0.77 -3.35
CA GLY A 159 -8.21 1.12 -2.24
C GLY A 159 -7.58 2.51 -2.43
N SER A 160 -7.06 2.77 -3.63
CA SER A 160 -6.47 4.07 -4.00
C SER A 160 -7.49 5.23 -3.97
N TYR A 161 -8.73 5.00 -4.43
CA TYR A 161 -9.82 5.97 -4.32
C TYR A 161 -10.20 6.23 -2.86
N LEU A 162 -10.31 5.16 -2.05
CA LEU A 162 -10.72 5.26 -0.65
C LEU A 162 -9.67 5.95 0.22
N HIS A 163 -8.37 5.78 -0.06
CA HIS A 163 -7.31 6.54 0.61
C HIS A 163 -7.56 8.06 0.50
N THR A 164 -7.54 8.59 -0.73
CA THR A 164 -7.79 10.01 -1.01
C THR A 164 -9.19 10.47 -0.54
N LEU A 165 -10.19 9.59 -0.52
CA LEU A 165 -11.53 9.91 0.02
C LEU A 165 -11.52 10.08 1.55
N GLN A 166 -10.75 9.27 2.26
CA GLN A 166 -10.69 9.25 3.73
C GLN A 166 -9.86 10.44 4.24
N ASP A 167 -8.73 10.74 3.60
CA ASP A 167 -7.82 11.87 3.90
C ASP A 167 -8.50 13.23 3.88
N PHE A 168 -9.51 13.41 3.02
CA PHE A 168 -10.33 14.63 3.00
C PHE A 168 -10.90 14.98 4.39
N TYR A 169 -11.20 14.00 5.23
CA TYR A 169 -11.79 14.19 6.54
C TYR A 169 -10.75 14.41 7.66
N SER A 170 -9.53 13.88 7.53
CA SER A 170 -8.44 14.13 8.49
C SER A 170 -7.69 15.44 8.23
N ASN A 171 -7.51 15.82 6.96
CA ASN A 171 -6.48 16.79 6.55
C ASN A 171 -7.04 18.16 6.12
N THR A 172 -8.36 18.26 5.93
CA THR A 172 -9.08 19.52 5.64
C THR A 172 -9.84 20.05 6.87
N ASN A 173 -10.40 21.26 6.79
CA ASN A 173 -11.33 21.80 7.80
C ASN A 173 -12.78 21.28 7.69
N TRP A 174 -13.05 20.23 6.92
CA TRP A 174 -14.44 19.77 6.70
C TRP A 174 -15.14 19.33 8.01
N VAL A 175 -14.42 18.62 8.88
CA VAL A 175 -14.97 18.03 10.11
C VAL A 175 -15.21 19.08 11.19
N GLU A 176 -14.37 20.11 11.25
CA GLU A 176 -14.55 21.31 12.06
C GLU A 176 -15.84 22.05 11.69
N ASN A 177 -16.15 22.13 10.38
CA ASN A 177 -17.34 22.81 9.87
C ASN A 177 -18.63 21.97 9.95
N ASN A 178 -18.55 20.65 9.80
CA ASN A 178 -19.72 19.79 9.56
C ASN A 178 -19.85 18.57 10.50
N GLY A 179 -18.89 18.33 11.40
CA GLY A 179 -18.81 17.13 12.21
C GLY A 179 -18.68 15.85 11.36
N ALA A 180 -19.38 14.78 11.77
CA ALA A 180 -19.33 13.47 11.10
C ALA A 180 -20.18 13.36 9.80
N LEU A 181 -20.65 14.49 9.24
CA LEU A 181 -21.38 14.52 7.97
C LEU A 181 -20.42 14.36 6.78
N ILE A 182 -20.90 13.73 5.72
CA ILE A 182 -20.12 13.50 4.49
C ILE A 182 -20.33 14.62 3.47
N TYR A 183 -19.30 14.93 2.68
CA TYR A 183 -19.48 15.75 1.48
C TYR A 183 -19.99 14.86 0.34
N GLN A 184 -21.30 14.84 0.10
CA GLN A 184 -21.94 13.91 -0.85
C GLN A 184 -21.48 14.07 -2.31
N ASP A 185 -20.98 15.24 -2.68
CA ASP A 185 -20.48 15.57 -4.02
C ASP A 185 -18.96 15.33 -4.17
N LEU A 186 -18.27 14.87 -3.11
CA LEU A 186 -16.85 14.52 -3.12
C LEU A 186 -16.55 13.41 -4.14
N GLY A 187 -15.69 13.70 -5.12
CA GLY A 187 -15.34 12.75 -6.18
C GLY A 187 -16.45 12.44 -7.19
N MET A 188 -17.59 13.14 -7.14
CA MET A 188 -18.68 12.93 -8.10
C MET A 188 -18.42 13.65 -9.44
N PRO A 189 -18.80 13.05 -10.59
CA PRO A 189 -18.78 13.72 -11.89
C PRO A 189 -19.80 14.87 -11.93
N ASP A 190 -19.56 15.83 -12.83
CA ASP A 190 -20.43 17.00 -13.11
C ASP A 190 -20.77 17.91 -11.91
N ARG A 191 -20.18 17.67 -10.74
CA ARG A 191 -20.31 18.53 -9.56
C ARG A 191 -19.26 19.64 -9.57
N PRO A 192 -19.62 20.90 -9.27
CA PRO A 192 -18.66 21.98 -9.19
C PRO A 192 -17.71 21.77 -8.01
N ASN A 193 -16.48 22.28 -8.13
CA ASN A 193 -15.55 22.24 -7.01
C ASN A 193 -16.06 23.13 -5.84
N PRO A 194 -15.83 22.71 -4.57
CA PRO A 194 -16.20 23.49 -3.39
C PRO A 194 -15.43 24.82 -3.35
N PRO A 195 -15.85 25.82 -2.55
CA PRO A 195 -15.05 27.01 -2.32
C PRO A 195 -13.81 26.64 -1.51
N VAL A 196 -12.62 27.03 -1.98
CA VAL A 196 -11.31 26.71 -1.40
C VAL A 196 -10.53 28.01 -1.20
N ALA A 197 -9.83 28.14 -0.07
CA ALA A 197 -9.03 29.33 0.19
C ALA A 197 -7.91 29.46 -0.86
N SER A 198 -7.79 30.64 -1.48
CA SER A 198 -6.68 30.92 -2.40
C SER A 198 -5.36 31.13 -1.62
N PRO A 199 -4.18 31.00 -2.24
CA PRO A 199 -2.89 31.10 -1.53
C PRO A 199 -2.67 32.41 -0.74
N GLY A 200 -3.35 33.50 -1.12
CA GLY A 200 -3.29 34.78 -0.41
C GLY A 200 -4.23 34.92 0.80
N ILE A 201 -5.17 34.00 1.01
CA ILE A 201 -6.09 34.00 2.15
C ILE A 201 -5.43 33.28 3.33
N ASN A 202 -5.24 34.01 4.43
CA ASN A 202 -4.83 33.40 5.70
C ASN A 202 -5.96 32.50 6.23
N THR A 203 -5.63 31.26 6.57
CA THR A 203 -6.57 30.24 7.05
C THR A 203 -6.32 29.81 8.50
N CYS A 204 -5.15 30.13 9.05
CA CYS A 204 -4.74 29.79 10.42
C CYS A 204 -4.07 30.98 11.14
N SER A 205 -4.16 31.00 12.48
CA SER A 205 -3.42 31.92 13.36
C SER A 205 -2.53 31.23 14.38
N SER A 206 -1.38 31.85 14.67
CA SER A 206 -0.46 31.47 15.75
C SER A 206 -0.92 31.88 17.15
N THR A 207 -2.04 32.61 17.31
CA THR A 207 -2.49 33.14 18.61
C THR A 207 -2.80 32.03 19.61
N ASP A 208 -3.49 31.00 19.15
CA ASP A 208 -4.03 29.92 20.00
C ASP A 208 -3.11 28.70 20.00
N CYS A 209 -2.27 28.54 18.96
CA CYS A 209 -1.32 27.46 18.77
C CYS A 209 0.14 27.98 18.71
N PRO A 210 0.68 28.54 19.82
CA PRO A 210 1.94 29.29 19.84
C PRO A 210 3.21 28.40 19.81
N PRO A 211 4.31 28.84 19.18
CA PRO A 211 5.51 28.03 19.04
C PRO A 211 6.32 27.88 20.33
N GLY A 212 6.47 26.63 20.78
CA GLY A 212 7.65 26.12 21.49
C GLY A 212 8.02 26.73 22.84
N GLY A 213 7.56 26.11 23.93
CA GLY A 213 8.22 26.27 25.24
C GLY A 213 9.68 25.78 25.19
N PRO A 214 10.69 26.43 25.83
CA PRO A 214 12.13 26.15 25.64
C PRO A 214 12.66 24.80 26.18
N SER A 215 11.84 23.75 26.24
CA SER A 215 12.20 22.44 26.81
C SER A 215 11.48 21.24 26.16
N GLY A 216 10.81 21.41 25.02
CA GLY A 216 10.29 20.29 24.23
C GLY A 216 9.13 19.51 24.88
N GLY A 217 8.15 20.23 25.43
CA GLY A 217 6.86 19.67 25.85
C GLY A 217 5.71 20.22 25.00
N PRO A 218 4.58 19.50 24.87
CA PRO A 218 3.44 19.94 24.07
C PRO A 218 2.73 21.15 24.68
N VAL A 219 2.18 21.99 23.80
CA VAL A 219 1.26 23.09 24.10
C VAL A 219 0.09 22.93 23.11
N THR A 220 -0.84 22.00 23.36
CA THR A 220 -2.07 22.14 24.17
C THR A 220 -3.04 23.18 23.59
N ASN A 221 -4.13 22.67 23.02
CA ASN A 221 -5.21 23.40 22.35
C ASN A 221 -4.76 24.15 21.09
N CYS A 222 -5.13 23.62 19.93
CA CYS A 222 -5.15 24.38 18.67
C CYS A 222 -6.58 24.47 18.11
N GLU A 223 -7.59 24.18 18.94
CA GLU A 223 -9.02 24.05 18.61
C GLU A 223 -9.61 25.28 17.90
N ASN A 224 -9.02 26.45 18.16
CA ASN A 224 -9.49 27.75 17.67
C ASN A 224 -8.49 28.42 16.70
N ASN A 225 -7.49 27.68 16.21
CA ASN A 225 -6.47 28.26 15.31
C ASN A 225 -7.02 28.60 13.90
N LEU A 226 -8.14 27.99 13.49
CA LEU A 226 -8.74 28.17 12.18
C LEU A 226 -9.51 29.48 12.09
N ILE A 227 -9.15 30.30 11.09
CA ILE A 227 -9.76 31.60 10.79
C ILE A 227 -10.35 31.62 9.37
N VAL A 228 -10.74 30.44 8.88
CA VAL A 228 -11.25 30.22 7.51
C VAL A 228 -12.60 30.91 7.32
N PRO A 229 -12.86 31.59 6.19
CA PRO A 229 -14.18 32.15 5.92
C PRO A 229 -15.27 31.07 5.84
N GLU A 230 -16.49 31.43 6.25
CA GLU A 230 -17.64 30.52 6.26
C GLU A 230 -17.91 29.91 4.87
N GLY A 231 -18.06 28.58 4.82
CA GLY A 231 -18.27 27.82 3.59
C GLY A 231 -17.02 27.63 2.71
N VAL A 232 -15.83 28.05 3.16
CA VAL A 232 -14.56 27.89 2.44
C VAL A 232 -13.74 26.75 3.07
N LEU A 233 -13.10 25.94 2.22
CA LEU A 233 -12.22 24.85 2.64
C LEU A 233 -10.74 25.26 2.63
N THR A 234 -9.97 24.67 3.54
CA THR A 234 -8.50 24.74 3.64
C THR A 234 -7.97 23.35 4.01
N SER A 235 -6.68 23.12 3.83
CA SER A 235 -5.99 21.94 4.36
C SER A 235 -4.60 22.26 4.89
N GLY A 236 -3.96 21.27 5.52
CA GLY A 236 -2.59 21.39 6.03
C GLY A 236 -1.53 21.35 4.92
N TYR A 237 -0.48 22.14 5.06
CA TYR A 237 0.75 22.02 4.27
C TYR A 237 1.79 21.21 5.06
N ARG A 238 2.44 20.22 4.46
CA ARG A 238 3.46 19.35 5.08
C ARG A 238 4.85 19.63 4.50
N SER A 239 5.91 19.55 5.31
CA SER A 239 7.27 20.03 4.93
C SER A 239 7.99 19.23 3.85
N ASP A 240 7.53 18.01 3.60
CA ASP A 240 8.17 16.96 2.83
C ASP A 240 7.43 16.63 1.53
N GLN A 241 6.33 17.33 1.25
CA GLN A 241 5.51 17.12 0.05
C GLN A 241 5.83 18.13 -1.08
N ASP A 242 5.33 17.81 -2.27
CA ASP A 242 5.50 18.55 -3.53
C ASP A 242 5.04 20.02 -3.52
N VAL A 243 4.17 20.43 -2.58
CA VAL A 243 3.66 21.81 -2.48
C VAL A 243 4.01 22.46 -1.14
N HIS A 244 4.90 23.46 -1.17
CA HIS A 244 5.39 24.17 0.02
C HIS A 244 4.36 25.15 0.62
N LYS A 245 4.39 25.30 1.96
CA LYS A 245 3.59 26.30 2.71
C LYS A 245 3.89 27.74 2.24
N PRO A 246 2.89 28.51 1.77
CA PRO A 246 3.06 29.90 1.38
C PRO A 246 3.62 30.79 2.50
N ALA A 247 4.43 31.79 2.12
CA ALA A 247 4.98 32.75 3.06
C ALA A 247 3.87 33.56 3.76
N ALA A 248 3.94 33.65 5.09
CA ALA A 248 2.93 34.33 5.90
C ALA A 248 2.83 35.83 5.57
N THR A 249 1.60 36.34 5.50
CA THR A 249 1.32 37.76 5.20
C THR A 249 1.34 38.65 6.44
N HIS A 250 1.36 38.06 7.64
CA HIS A 250 1.42 38.73 8.93
C HIS A 250 2.28 37.94 9.92
N GLU A 251 2.77 38.59 10.99
CA GLU A 251 3.60 37.97 12.04
C GLU A 251 2.94 36.78 12.78
N TRP A 252 1.62 36.61 12.65
CA TRP A 252 0.83 35.56 13.33
C TRP A 252 -0.38 35.05 12.51
N LEU A 253 -0.46 35.35 11.21
CA LEU A 253 -1.53 34.90 10.31
C LEU A 253 -0.92 34.35 9.01
N GLY A 254 -1.46 33.24 8.53
CA GLY A 254 -0.92 32.52 7.37
C GLY A 254 -1.76 31.29 7.03
N LYS A 255 -1.16 30.33 6.32
CA LYS A 255 -1.79 29.04 6.01
C LYS A 255 -1.69 28.05 7.16
N CYS A 256 -2.64 27.11 7.24
CA CYS A 256 -2.55 25.96 8.12
C CYS A 256 -1.28 25.14 7.81
N SER A 257 -0.48 24.81 8.82
CA SER A 257 0.41 23.66 8.71
C SER A 257 -0.38 22.36 8.79
N HIS A 258 0.26 21.25 8.43
CA HIS A 258 -0.27 19.92 8.69
C HIS A 258 -0.19 19.60 10.19
N GLY A 259 1.01 19.78 10.76
CA GLY A 259 1.34 19.53 12.16
C GLY A 259 1.87 18.12 12.45
N GLY A 260 2.09 17.88 13.73
CA GLY A 260 2.64 16.65 14.30
C GLY A 260 4.09 16.78 14.79
N THR A 261 4.72 15.69 15.24
CA THR A 261 6.12 15.75 15.69
C THR A 261 7.08 16.02 14.53
N ASN A 262 6.71 15.57 13.33
CA ASN A 262 7.62 15.38 12.20
C ASN A 262 7.40 16.36 11.02
N ASP A 263 6.32 17.15 11.01
CA ASP A 263 6.13 18.26 10.03
C ASP A 263 6.93 19.50 10.44
N ALA A 264 7.97 19.84 9.69
CA ALA A 264 8.79 21.01 9.95
C ALA A 264 8.06 22.35 9.65
N THR A 265 6.94 22.34 8.91
CA THR A 265 6.20 23.60 8.65
C THR A 265 5.49 24.13 9.88
N ARG A 266 5.22 23.30 10.89
CA ARG A 266 4.52 23.68 12.14
C ARG A 266 5.20 24.84 12.89
N GLU A 267 6.50 25.01 12.69
CA GLU A 267 7.34 26.06 13.28
C GLU A 267 7.28 27.38 12.46
N LEU A 268 6.71 27.35 11.25
CA LEU A 268 6.48 28.51 10.39
C LEU A 268 5.18 29.22 10.78
N THR A 269 5.20 30.55 10.77
CA THR A 269 4.08 31.45 11.12
C THR A 269 2.71 31.00 10.60
N ALA A 270 1.67 31.19 11.41
CA ALA A 270 0.51 30.30 11.49
C ALA A 270 0.96 28.87 11.89
N THR A 271 1.60 28.84 13.06
CA THR A 271 2.24 27.69 13.70
C THR A 271 1.23 26.65 14.17
N GLY A 272 1.67 25.40 14.30
CA GLY A 272 0.82 24.27 14.69
C GLY A 272 0.39 23.40 13.53
N GLY A 273 -0.92 23.17 13.38
CA GLY A 273 -1.49 22.49 12.21
C GLY A 273 -2.98 22.18 12.36
N ILE A 274 -3.51 21.32 11.47
CA ILE A 274 -4.95 21.01 11.32
C ILE A 274 -5.27 19.50 11.29
N ASN A 275 -4.25 18.63 11.23
CA ASN A 275 -4.50 17.19 11.04
C ASN A 275 -5.23 16.53 12.23
N LYS A 276 -6.00 15.49 11.91
CA LYS A 276 -6.88 14.72 12.83
C LYS A 276 -6.59 13.20 12.77
N GLU A 277 -5.35 12.84 12.45
CA GLU A 277 -4.94 11.49 12.02
C GLU A 277 -4.78 10.48 13.16
N SER A 278 -4.52 10.95 14.38
CA SER A 278 -4.34 10.17 15.61
C SER A 278 -5.03 10.82 16.81
N LEU A 279 -5.24 10.04 17.87
CA LEU A 279 -5.64 10.53 19.20
C LEU A 279 -4.47 11.20 19.96
N ASP A 280 -3.22 11.04 19.51
CA ASP A 280 -2.07 11.71 20.12
C ASP A 280 -2.00 13.20 19.76
N GLN A 281 -1.99 14.05 20.78
CA GLN A 281 -1.80 15.50 20.65
C GLN A 281 -0.40 15.87 20.11
N ALA A 282 0.59 14.96 20.20
CA ALA A 282 1.92 15.18 19.63
C ALA A 282 1.95 15.06 18.10
N GLU A 283 1.18 14.13 17.53
CA GLU A 283 1.10 13.90 16.08
C GLU A 283 -0.07 14.67 15.41
N SER A 284 -1.16 14.88 16.13
CA SER A 284 -2.37 15.53 15.61
C SER A 284 -2.76 16.76 16.43
N PRO A 285 -2.54 17.99 15.92
CA PRO A 285 -2.98 19.21 16.60
C PRO A 285 -4.49 19.20 16.89
N HIS A 286 -5.29 18.57 16.01
CA HIS A 286 -6.74 18.44 16.14
C HIS A 286 -7.18 17.03 16.57
N HIS A 287 -6.33 16.30 17.31
CA HIS A 287 -6.59 14.93 17.80
C HIS A 287 -7.96 14.70 18.45
N PHE A 288 -8.55 15.72 19.09
CA PHE A 288 -9.88 15.68 19.69
C PHE A 288 -11.03 15.48 18.69
N LEU A 289 -10.79 15.68 17.39
CA LEU A 289 -11.74 15.39 16.30
C LEU A 289 -11.48 14.06 15.59
N HIS A 290 -10.43 13.30 15.95
CA HIS A 290 -10.02 12.08 15.25
C HIS A 290 -11.16 11.06 15.05
N GLU A 291 -11.91 10.72 16.11
CA GLU A 291 -13.05 9.80 15.97
C GLU A 291 -14.18 10.39 15.09
N THR A 292 -14.34 11.71 15.05
CA THR A 292 -15.36 12.38 14.21
C THR A 292 -14.95 12.34 12.74
N ALA A 293 -13.65 12.53 12.45
CA ALA A 293 -13.09 12.39 11.12
C ALA A 293 -13.18 10.94 10.62
N ALA A 294 -12.82 9.97 11.46
CA ALA A 294 -12.94 8.55 11.14
C ALA A 294 -14.39 8.14 10.88
N LEU A 295 -15.36 8.63 11.67
CA LEU A 295 -16.79 8.39 11.42
C LEU A 295 -17.27 9.00 10.09
N ALA A 296 -16.82 10.20 9.74
CA ALA A 296 -17.11 10.80 8.44
C ALA A 296 -16.51 9.99 7.27
N ALA A 297 -15.26 9.54 7.43
CA ALA A 297 -14.53 8.71 6.46
C ALA A 297 -15.17 7.32 6.27
N ILE A 298 -15.66 6.69 7.35
CA ILE A 298 -16.48 5.46 7.32
C ILE A 298 -17.77 5.72 6.54
N ASN A 299 -18.53 6.76 6.90
CA ASN A 299 -19.79 7.12 6.24
C ASN A 299 -19.59 7.42 4.74
N ALA A 300 -18.47 8.05 4.37
CA ALA A 300 -18.13 8.37 2.98
C ALA A 300 -17.75 7.11 2.19
N THR A 301 -17.05 6.16 2.82
CA THR A 301 -16.74 4.84 2.25
C THR A 301 -18.03 4.03 2.04
N GLU A 302 -18.96 4.04 3.00
CA GLU A 302 -20.30 3.43 2.83
C GLU A 302 -21.08 4.08 1.68
N HIS A 303 -21.03 5.41 1.56
CA HIS A 303 -21.69 6.16 0.49
C HIS A 303 -21.11 5.82 -0.90
N PHE A 304 -19.78 5.70 -1.04
CA PHE A 304 -19.15 5.26 -2.30
C PHE A 304 -19.69 3.91 -2.77
N PHE A 305 -19.80 2.92 -1.87
CA PHE A 305 -20.28 1.59 -2.24
C PHE A 305 -21.81 1.52 -2.43
N TYR A 306 -22.59 2.24 -1.63
CA TYR A 306 -24.01 1.93 -1.40
C TYR A 306 -24.99 3.11 -1.40
N ALA A 307 -24.58 4.31 -1.85
CA ALA A 307 -25.53 5.40 -2.10
C ALA A 307 -26.56 5.02 -3.17
N ALA A 308 -27.81 5.48 -3.00
CA ALA A 308 -28.86 5.21 -3.98
C ALA A 308 -28.61 5.97 -5.29
N GLY A 309 -28.62 5.27 -6.42
CA GLY A 309 -28.36 5.79 -7.76
C GLY A 309 -26.88 6.06 -8.08
N SER A 310 -26.07 6.47 -7.10
CA SER A 310 -24.65 6.84 -7.29
C SER A 310 -23.64 5.89 -6.64
N GLY A 311 -24.06 4.99 -5.75
CA GLY A 311 -23.18 4.00 -5.13
C GLY A 311 -22.74 2.92 -6.12
N LEU A 312 -21.56 2.35 -5.91
CA LEU A 312 -20.99 1.31 -6.79
C LEU A 312 -21.99 0.18 -7.08
N LYS A 313 -22.76 -0.26 -6.08
CA LYS A 313 -23.79 -1.32 -6.21
C LYS A 313 -24.87 -1.01 -7.25
N ASP A 314 -25.30 0.25 -7.38
CA ASP A 314 -26.29 0.67 -8.39
C ASP A 314 -25.62 0.97 -9.76
N GLN A 315 -24.33 1.29 -9.78
CA GLN A 315 -23.57 1.56 -11.01
C GLN A 315 -23.13 0.27 -11.74
N VAL A 316 -22.76 -0.80 -11.02
CA VAL A 316 -22.30 -2.07 -11.62
C VAL A 316 -23.33 -3.21 -11.53
N GLY A 317 -24.38 -3.05 -10.72
CA GLY A 317 -25.44 -4.05 -10.54
C GLY A 317 -25.09 -5.17 -9.55
N VAL A 318 -26.13 -5.90 -9.15
CA VAL A 318 -26.09 -6.86 -8.01
C VAL A 318 -25.06 -7.98 -8.20
N ASP A 319 -25.03 -8.64 -9.36
CA ASP A 319 -24.12 -9.79 -9.60
C ASP A 319 -22.64 -9.39 -9.64
N VAL A 320 -22.34 -8.22 -10.23
CA VAL A 320 -20.97 -7.69 -10.27
C VAL A 320 -20.54 -7.21 -8.90
N PHE A 321 -21.42 -6.56 -8.14
CA PHE A 321 -21.13 -6.15 -6.76
C PHE A 321 -20.91 -7.37 -5.82
N ARG A 322 -21.69 -8.44 -6.00
CA ARG A 322 -21.50 -9.71 -5.28
C ARG A 322 -20.16 -10.38 -5.61
N ARG A 323 -19.68 -10.27 -6.86
CA ARG A 323 -18.34 -10.73 -7.30
C ARG A 323 -17.22 -9.82 -6.80
N PHE A 324 -17.43 -8.50 -6.78
CA PHE A 324 -16.46 -7.52 -6.28
C PHE A 324 -16.06 -7.83 -4.83
N PHE A 325 -17.02 -7.98 -3.93
CA PHE A 325 -16.76 -8.39 -2.54
C PHE A 325 -16.59 -9.92 -2.35
N ASN A 326 -16.56 -10.72 -3.42
CA ASN A 326 -16.37 -12.18 -3.39
C ASN A 326 -17.31 -12.93 -2.41
N LEU A 327 -18.59 -12.52 -2.38
CA LEU A 327 -19.53 -12.89 -1.32
C LEU A 327 -20.12 -14.30 -1.42
N ALA A 328 -19.74 -15.07 -2.44
CA ALA A 328 -20.26 -16.40 -2.69
C ALA A 328 -19.57 -17.46 -1.83
N SER A 329 -20.32 -18.51 -1.48
CA SER A 329 -19.79 -19.71 -0.84
C SER A 329 -18.84 -20.48 -1.77
N GLY A 330 -17.74 -20.98 -1.21
CA GLY A 330 -16.84 -21.94 -1.88
C GLY A 330 -15.76 -21.33 -2.76
N THR A 331 -14.73 -22.13 -3.06
CA THR A 331 -13.63 -21.79 -3.99
C THR A 331 -13.96 -22.30 -5.41
N SER A 332 -13.00 -22.26 -6.34
CA SER A 332 -13.15 -22.98 -7.62
C SER A 332 -12.96 -24.48 -7.41
N LEU A 333 -13.80 -25.30 -8.03
CA LEU A 333 -13.49 -26.72 -8.26
C LEU A 333 -12.84 -26.86 -9.64
N CYS A 334 -11.56 -27.21 -9.68
CA CYS A 334 -10.80 -27.32 -10.91
C CYS A 334 -10.40 -28.76 -11.23
N ILE A 335 -10.63 -29.16 -12.48
CA ILE A 335 -10.19 -30.43 -13.05
C ILE A 335 -9.21 -30.13 -14.18
N VAL A 336 -8.01 -30.70 -14.12
CA VAL A 336 -7.00 -30.63 -15.19
C VAL A 336 -6.88 -32.05 -15.75
N MET A 337 -7.19 -32.24 -17.03
CA MET A 337 -7.38 -33.58 -17.59
C MET A 337 -6.54 -33.78 -18.85
N ASP A 338 -5.65 -34.75 -18.78
CA ASP A 338 -4.97 -35.32 -19.93
C ASP A 338 -6.01 -35.94 -20.89
N ASP A 339 -6.07 -35.45 -22.14
CA ASP A 339 -6.98 -35.97 -23.18
C ASP A 339 -6.23 -36.66 -24.34
N THR A 340 -5.02 -37.16 -24.05
CA THR A 340 -4.11 -37.82 -25.00
C THR A 340 -4.56 -39.22 -25.40
N GLY A 341 -3.89 -39.82 -26.40
CA GLY A 341 -4.22 -41.17 -26.87
C GLY A 341 -3.96 -42.30 -25.85
N SER A 342 -3.05 -42.12 -24.88
CA SER A 342 -2.73 -43.15 -23.87
C SER A 342 -3.80 -43.26 -22.79
N MET A 343 -4.42 -42.13 -22.43
CA MET A 343 -5.58 -42.05 -21.53
C MET A 343 -6.84 -42.76 -22.04
N SER A 344 -6.80 -43.50 -23.16
CA SER A 344 -7.99 -44.12 -23.77
C SER A 344 -8.65 -45.23 -22.95
N ASP A 345 -7.93 -45.92 -22.05
CA ASP A 345 -8.56 -46.81 -21.06
C ASP A 345 -9.08 -46.05 -19.81
N ASP A 346 -8.44 -44.92 -19.46
CA ASP A 346 -8.52 -44.28 -18.14
C ASP A 346 -9.49 -43.08 -18.10
N ILE A 347 -9.61 -42.35 -19.22
CA ILE A 347 -10.40 -41.09 -19.31
C ILE A 347 -11.88 -41.32 -18.96
N ALA A 348 -12.42 -42.51 -19.20
CA ALA A 348 -13.78 -42.87 -18.81
C ALA A 348 -13.95 -42.89 -17.27
N ALA A 349 -12.95 -43.40 -16.54
CA ALA A 349 -12.93 -43.37 -15.09
C ALA A 349 -12.69 -41.95 -14.56
N ALA A 350 -11.70 -41.23 -15.11
CA ALA A 350 -11.40 -39.84 -14.73
C ALA A 350 -12.61 -38.90 -14.91
N LYS A 351 -13.38 -39.06 -15.99
CA LYS A 351 -14.68 -38.38 -16.19
C LYS A 351 -15.68 -38.74 -15.11
N SER A 352 -15.88 -40.04 -14.85
CA SER A 352 -16.87 -40.51 -13.86
C SER A 352 -16.58 -39.96 -12.47
N VAL A 353 -15.32 -40.00 -12.06
CA VAL A 353 -14.82 -39.41 -10.80
C VAL A 353 -15.08 -37.90 -10.76
N SER A 354 -14.70 -37.18 -11.81
CA SER A 354 -14.92 -35.72 -11.89
C SER A 354 -16.41 -35.38 -11.73
N ILE A 355 -17.29 -36.12 -12.42
CA ILE A 355 -18.74 -35.95 -12.36
C ILE A 355 -19.30 -36.25 -10.96
N GLU A 356 -18.81 -37.27 -10.27
CA GLU A 356 -19.21 -37.57 -8.90
C GLU A 356 -18.83 -36.45 -7.91
N ILE A 357 -17.59 -35.94 -8.00
CA ILE A 357 -17.13 -34.83 -7.14
C ILE A 357 -18.04 -33.61 -7.33
N ILE A 358 -18.38 -33.27 -8.58
CA ILE A 358 -19.31 -32.17 -8.91
C ILE A 358 -20.71 -32.44 -8.34
N GLN A 359 -21.23 -33.67 -8.45
CA GLN A 359 -22.56 -34.03 -7.96
C GLN A 359 -22.65 -33.99 -6.43
N ARG A 360 -21.64 -34.51 -5.72
CA ARG A 360 -21.58 -34.45 -4.25
C ARG A 360 -21.49 -33.00 -3.76
N ALA A 361 -20.62 -32.18 -4.38
CA ALA A 361 -20.47 -30.77 -4.03
C ALA A 361 -21.71 -29.92 -4.39
N ALA A 362 -22.42 -30.23 -5.48
CA ALA A 362 -23.67 -29.56 -5.84
C ALA A 362 -24.89 -30.01 -4.99
N ALA A 363 -24.82 -31.20 -4.36
CA ALA A 363 -25.91 -31.73 -3.54
C ALA A 363 -26.01 -31.09 -2.15
N ASN A 364 -24.91 -30.52 -1.62
CA ASN A 364 -24.94 -29.78 -0.36
C ASN A 364 -24.83 -28.25 -0.61
N PRO A 365 -25.87 -27.45 -0.27
CA PRO A 365 -25.83 -26.00 -0.42
C PRO A 365 -24.68 -25.29 0.32
N PHE A 366 -24.03 -25.95 1.28
CA PHE A 366 -22.86 -25.41 2.00
C PHE A 366 -21.52 -25.74 1.32
N ASP A 367 -21.44 -26.82 0.53
CA ASP A 367 -20.19 -27.30 -0.09
C ASP A 367 -20.08 -26.97 -1.58
N LYS A 368 -21.07 -26.21 -2.09
CA LYS A 368 -21.14 -25.78 -3.49
C LYS A 368 -19.95 -24.88 -3.85
N PRO A 369 -19.16 -25.21 -4.89
CA PRO A 369 -18.12 -24.33 -5.42
C PRO A 369 -18.71 -23.06 -6.03
N TYR A 370 -17.95 -21.96 -6.00
CA TYR A 370 -18.34 -20.70 -6.63
C TYR A 370 -18.43 -20.83 -8.17
N ASN A 371 -17.41 -21.47 -8.75
CA ASN A 371 -17.32 -21.79 -10.16
C ASN A 371 -16.56 -23.10 -10.38
N TYR A 372 -16.63 -23.59 -11.61
CA TYR A 372 -16.01 -24.82 -12.07
C TYR A 372 -15.08 -24.50 -13.24
N VAL A 373 -13.87 -25.09 -13.25
CA VAL A 373 -12.80 -24.80 -14.22
C VAL A 373 -12.20 -26.10 -14.76
N LEU A 374 -12.37 -26.35 -16.06
CA LEU A 374 -11.86 -27.54 -16.76
C LEU A 374 -10.74 -27.12 -17.70
N VAL A 375 -9.54 -27.68 -17.52
CA VAL A 375 -8.38 -27.46 -18.40
C VAL A 375 -7.94 -28.80 -18.99
N PRO A 376 -8.31 -29.11 -20.24
CA PRO A 376 -7.73 -30.24 -20.97
C PRO A 376 -6.28 -29.95 -21.38
N PHE A 377 -5.43 -30.97 -21.51
CA PHE A 377 -4.07 -30.83 -22.06
C PHE A 377 -3.62 -32.05 -22.90
N ASN A 378 -2.70 -31.81 -23.84
CA ASN A 378 -2.24 -32.75 -24.87
C ASN A 378 -0.84 -32.35 -25.39
N ASP A 379 -0.10 -33.25 -26.06
CA ASP A 379 1.09 -32.94 -26.85
C ASP A 379 0.85 -33.03 -28.37
N PRO A 380 1.04 -31.94 -29.13
CA PRO A 380 1.19 -30.56 -28.68
C PRO A 380 -0.10 -29.97 -28.09
N MET A 381 0.05 -28.96 -27.22
CA MET A 381 -1.07 -28.30 -26.51
C MET A 381 -2.16 -27.72 -27.44
N SER A 382 -1.83 -27.46 -28.72
CA SER A 382 -2.80 -27.05 -29.75
C SER A 382 -3.88 -28.09 -30.07
N ASN A 383 -3.71 -29.34 -29.60
CA ASN A 383 -4.67 -30.43 -29.80
C ASN A 383 -5.65 -30.59 -28.62
N ALA A 384 -5.40 -29.95 -27.48
CA ALA A 384 -6.20 -30.11 -26.28
C ALA A 384 -7.65 -29.63 -26.46
N GLY A 385 -8.58 -30.27 -25.77
CA GLY A 385 -9.97 -29.83 -25.68
C GLY A 385 -10.13 -28.40 -25.13
N PRO A 386 -11.26 -27.74 -25.41
CA PRO A 386 -11.48 -26.34 -25.00
C PRO A 386 -11.59 -26.20 -23.48
N MET A 387 -10.85 -25.25 -22.92
CA MET A 387 -11.00 -24.82 -21.53
C MET A 387 -12.45 -24.36 -21.26
N THR A 388 -13.03 -24.77 -20.14
CA THR A 388 -14.41 -24.41 -19.76
C THR A 388 -14.43 -23.78 -18.36
N ILE A 389 -14.97 -22.57 -18.25
CA ILE A 389 -15.22 -21.88 -16.97
C ILE A 389 -16.72 -21.61 -16.87
N THR A 390 -17.37 -22.03 -15.78
CA THR A 390 -18.83 -21.88 -15.61
C THR A 390 -19.26 -21.90 -14.14
N ARG A 391 -20.43 -21.33 -13.81
CA ARG A 391 -21.11 -21.54 -12.52
C ARG A 391 -22.21 -22.62 -12.56
N ASP A 392 -22.54 -23.14 -13.74
CA ASP A 392 -23.52 -24.21 -13.93
C ASP A 392 -22.82 -25.57 -14.00
N SER A 393 -23.07 -26.41 -12.97
CA SER A 393 -22.57 -27.78 -12.89
C SER A 393 -23.04 -28.66 -14.03
N THR A 394 -24.19 -28.37 -14.65
CA THR A 394 -24.72 -29.08 -15.82
C THR A 394 -23.86 -28.83 -17.06
N VAL A 395 -23.52 -27.56 -17.31
CA VAL A 395 -22.59 -27.17 -18.39
C VAL A 395 -21.22 -27.81 -18.16
N TYR A 396 -20.76 -27.83 -16.91
CA TYR A 396 -19.47 -28.42 -16.54
C TYR A 396 -19.41 -29.93 -16.75
N ILE A 397 -20.43 -30.66 -16.27
CA ILE A 397 -20.60 -32.11 -16.50
C ILE A 397 -20.68 -32.41 -18.01
N ASN A 398 -21.34 -31.58 -18.80
CA ASN A 398 -21.40 -31.75 -20.25
C ASN A 398 -20.04 -31.55 -20.93
N ALA A 399 -19.24 -30.58 -20.50
CA ALA A 399 -17.88 -30.36 -21.00
C ALA A 399 -16.95 -31.55 -20.69
N ILE A 400 -16.98 -32.07 -19.45
CA ILE A 400 -16.24 -33.27 -19.05
C ILE A 400 -16.66 -34.50 -19.87
N ASN A 401 -17.97 -34.69 -20.10
CA ASN A 401 -18.46 -35.77 -20.95
C ASN A 401 -17.97 -35.67 -22.40
N ALA A 402 -17.72 -34.46 -22.91
CA ALA A 402 -17.32 -34.21 -24.30
C ALA A 402 -15.83 -34.46 -24.61
N LEU A 403 -14.95 -34.55 -23.61
CA LEU A 403 -13.52 -34.87 -23.81
C LEU A 403 -13.34 -36.27 -24.43
N ASN A 404 -12.29 -36.50 -25.21
CA ASN A 404 -11.99 -37.83 -25.75
C ASN A 404 -10.47 -38.04 -25.83
N ALA A 405 -10.00 -39.23 -25.47
CA ALA A 405 -8.60 -39.62 -25.58
C ALA A 405 -8.16 -39.66 -27.06
N HIS A 406 -7.25 -38.77 -27.45
CA HIS A 406 -6.82 -38.58 -28.84
C HIS A 406 -5.46 -37.86 -28.91
N GLY A 407 -4.75 -37.95 -30.04
CA GLY A 407 -3.44 -37.29 -30.16
C GLY A 407 -2.38 -37.94 -29.26
N GLY A 408 -1.57 -37.12 -28.59
CA GLY A 408 -0.29 -37.50 -27.99
C GLY A 408 0.83 -37.58 -29.04
N GLY A 409 2.03 -37.12 -28.69
CA GLY A 409 3.19 -37.03 -29.58
C GLY A 409 4.28 -38.05 -29.23
N ASP A 410 5.18 -37.68 -28.32
CA ASP A 410 5.93 -38.67 -27.54
C ASP A 410 5.22 -38.95 -26.21
N CYS A 411 5.84 -39.67 -25.26
CA CYS A 411 5.12 -40.11 -24.06
C CYS A 411 4.95 -39.00 -22.99
N PRO A 412 5.93 -38.12 -22.74
CA PRO A 412 5.73 -37.03 -21.79
C PRO A 412 4.77 -35.99 -22.35
N GLU A 413 3.93 -35.42 -21.48
CA GLU A 413 2.79 -34.57 -21.88
C GLU A 413 2.88 -33.15 -21.27
N MET A 414 2.15 -32.17 -21.83
CA MET A 414 2.24 -30.72 -21.52
C MET A 414 1.56 -30.31 -20.18
N ALA A 415 1.80 -31.09 -19.13
CA ALA A 415 1.08 -30.99 -17.86
C ALA A 415 1.38 -29.70 -17.06
N MET A 416 2.59 -29.11 -17.15
CA MET A 416 2.90 -27.87 -16.42
C MET A 416 2.14 -26.68 -17.02
N THR A 417 2.04 -26.60 -18.35
CA THR A 417 1.20 -25.61 -19.06
C THR A 417 -0.28 -25.78 -18.72
N GLY A 418 -0.76 -27.02 -18.56
CA GLY A 418 -2.11 -27.29 -18.05
C GLY A 418 -2.34 -26.75 -16.63
N LEU A 419 -1.38 -26.94 -15.72
CA LEU A 419 -1.44 -26.39 -14.36
C LEU A 419 -1.31 -24.86 -14.30
N GLU A 420 -0.48 -24.26 -15.15
CA GLU A 420 -0.30 -22.82 -15.28
C GLU A 420 -1.63 -22.15 -15.65
N LEU A 421 -2.29 -22.65 -16.70
CA LEU A 421 -3.62 -22.19 -17.12
C LEU A 421 -4.68 -22.39 -16.02
N ALA A 422 -4.63 -23.52 -15.31
CA ALA A 422 -5.54 -23.80 -14.20
C ALA A 422 -5.35 -22.83 -13.03
N LEU A 423 -4.11 -22.53 -12.64
CA LEU A 423 -3.79 -21.58 -11.58
C LEU A 423 -4.19 -20.15 -11.97
N GLN A 424 -3.94 -19.74 -13.22
CA GLN A 424 -4.38 -18.44 -13.74
C GLN A 424 -5.91 -18.29 -13.63
N ASN A 425 -6.68 -19.29 -14.07
CA ASN A 425 -8.14 -19.24 -14.22
C ASN A 425 -8.96 -19.70 -13.00
N THR A 426 -8.32 -20.09 -11.90
CA THR A 426 -8.99 -20.44 -10.63
C THR A 426 -8.93 -19.31 -9.60
N LEU A 427 -9.90 -19.27 -8.68
CA LEU A 427 -9.82 -18.45 -7.49
C LEU A 427 -8.64 -18.89 -6.59
N PRO A 428 -8.10 -18.00 -5.74
CA PRO A 428 -7.21 -18.38 -4.66
C PRO A 428 -7.79 -19.51 -3.79
N LYS A 429 -6.89 -20.33 -3.21
CA LYS A 429 -7.20 -21.41 -2.25
C LYS A 429 -8.11 -22.52 -2.81
N SER A 430 -8.22 -22.59 -4.12
CA SER A 430 -8.99 -23.60 -4.84
C SER A 430 -8.35 -24.99 -4.74
N LYS A 431 -9.20 -26.01 -4.92
CA LYS A 431 -8.76 -27.39 -5.06
C LYS A 431 -8.63 -27.72 -6.55
N ILE A 432 -7.44 -28.13 -6.95
CA ILE A 432 -7.10 -28.49 -8.34
C ILE A 432 -6.75 -29.97 -8.39
N TYR A 433 -7.45 -30.73 -9.24
CA TYR A 433 -7.25 -32.16 -9.41
C TYR A 433 -6.73 -32.46 -10.81
N LEU A 434 -5.51 -32.99 -10.93
CA LEU A 434 -4.89 -33.35 -12.20
C LEU A 434 -4.92 -34.86 -12.44
N PHE A 435 -5.39 -35.29 -13.61
CA PHE A 435 -5.46 -36.68 -14.05
C PHE A 435 -4.56 -36.91 -15.27
N THR A 436 -3.65 -37.89 -15.23
CA THR A 436 -2.73 -38.26 -16.34
C THR A 436 -2.14 -39.67 -16.18
N ASP A 437 -1.69 -40.30 -17.28
CA ASP A 437 -0.84 -41.52 -17.26
C ASP A 437 0.64 -41.25 -17.61
N ALA A 438 1.03 -39.97 -17.76
CA ALA A 438 2.31 -39.53 -18.30
C ALA A 438 3.24 -38.77 -17.32
N ASP A 439 4.54 -38.82 -17.61
CA ASP A 439 5.57 -37.95 -17.00
C ASP A 439 5.50 -36.53 -17.65
N PRO A 440 5.81 -35.41 -16.97
CA PRO A 440 5.63 -34.07 -17.55
C PRO A 440 6.74 -33.66 -18.52
N LYS A 441 6.36 -33.17 -19.71
CA LYS A 441 7.26 -32.74 -20.80
C LYS A 441 7.91 -31.38 -20.54
N ASP A 442 7.11 -30.42 -20.12
CA ASP A 442 7.44 -29.01 -19.90
C ASP A 442 7.89 -28.74 -18.46
N SER A 443 8.74 -29.63 -17.94
CA SER A 443 9.28 -29.60 -16.56
C SER A 443 10.09 -28.33 -16.24
N ASP A 444 10.50 -27.56 -17.24
CA ASP A 444 11.14 -26.25 -17.11
C ASP A 444 10.21 -25.17 -16.51
N LYS A 445 8.88 -25.29 -16.74
CA LYS A 445 7.87 -24.41 -16.13
C LYS A 445 7.57 -24.67 -14.65
N LEU A 446 8.23 -25.65 -14.03
CA LEU A 446 7.97 -26.02 -12.63
C LEU A 446 8.04 -24.82 -11.68
N GLN A 447 8.99 -23.91 -11.87
CA GLN A 447 9.13 -22.73 -11.00
C GLN A 447 7.96 -21.75 -11.18
N ASP A 448 7.51 -21.50 -12.41
CA ASP A 448 6.38 -20.59 -12.69
C ASP A 448 5.09 -21.13 -12.08
N VAL A 449 4.86 -22.44 -12.20
CA VAL A 449 3.75 -23.14 -11.54
C VAL A 449 3.85 -23.01 -10.02
N VAL A 450 5.03 -23.21 -9.41
CA VAL A 450 5.23 -23.04 -7.96
C VAL A 450 5.04 -21.58 -7.50
N SER A 451 5.47 -20.58 -8.27
CA SER A 451 5.24 -19.17 -7.95
C SER A 451 3.75 -18.78 -8.03
N LEU A 452 3.05 -19.18 -9.10
CA LEU A 452 1.58 -18.99 -9.22
C LEU A 452 0.81 -19.71 -8.11
N LEU A 453 1.28 -20.90 -7.72
CA LEU A 453 0.72 -21.72 -6.65
C LEU A 453 0.88 -21.07 -5.27
N GLN A 454 2.07 -20.57 -4.94
CA GLN A 454 2.32 -19.84 -3.69
C GLN A 454 1.52 -18.52 -3.64
N GLN A 455 1.38 -17.81 -4.78
CA GLN A 455 0.53 -16.62 -4.90
C GLN A 455 -0.96 -16.93 -4.67
N LYS A 456 -1.49 -17.94 -5.38
CA LYS A 456 -2.91 -18.36 -5.28
C LYS A 456 -3.22 -19.09 -3.97
N LYS A 457 -2.21 -19.62 -3.26
CA LYS A 457 -2.37 -20.41 -2.01
C LYS A 457 -3.30 -21.63 -2.19
N SER A 458 -3.42 -22.14 -3.42
CA SER A 458 -4.21 -23.31 -3.82
C SER A 458 -3.51 -24.62 -3.50
N SER A 459 -4.23 -25.76 -3.47
CA SER A 459 -3.63 -27.09 -3.28
C SER A 459 -3.89 -28.01 -4.47
N ILE A 460 -2.84 -28.68 -4.99
CA ILE A 460 -2.91 -29.49 -6.20
C ILE A 460 -2.78 -30.98 -5.85
N THR A 461 -3.79 -31.77 -6.21
CA THR A 461 -3.85 -33.21 -6.02
C THR A 461 -3.73 -33.93 -7.36
N PHE A 462 -2.68 -34.74 -7.49
CA PHE A 462 -2.36 -35.52 -8.69
C PHE A 462 -2.91 -36.95 -8.58
N LEU A 463 -3.56 -37.42 -9.64
CA LEU A 463 -3.99 -38.80 -9.82
C LEU A 463 -3.25 -39.37 -11.03
N LEU A 464 -2.31 -40.27 -10.77
CA LEU A 464 -1.37 -40.81 -11.76
C LEU A 464 -1.65 -42.30 -11.97
N THR A 465 -2.06 -42.71 -13.17
CA THR A 465 -2.28 -44.14 -13.50
C THR A 465 -1.10 -44.80 -14.22
N GLY A 466 -0.09 -44.02 -14.61
CA GLY A 466 1.05 -44.47 -15.41
C GLY A 466 2.35 -43.69 -15.14
N SER A 467 3.40 -44.07 -15.86
CA SER A 467 4.58 -43.21 -16.09
C SER A 467 5.41 -43.71 -17.26
N CYS A 468 5.95 -42.79 -18.06
CA CYS A 468 6.67 -43.09 -19.30
C CYS A 468 7.94 -43.92 -19.07
N SER A 469 8.55 -43.75 -17.90
CA SER A 469 9.68 -44.55 -17.44
C SER A 469 9.43 -46.07 -17.44
N ARG A 470 8.16 -46.53 -17.28
CA ARG A 470 7.82 -47.97 -17.18
C ARG A 470 8.09 -48.77 -18.48
N LYS A 471 8.18 -48.12 -19.66
CA LYS A 471 8.45 -48.79 -20.95
C LYS A 471 9.94 -49.09 -21.25
N ARG A 472 10.90 -48.74 -20.37
CA ARG A 472 12.34 -49.05 -20.56
C ARG A 472 13.10 -49.44 -19.27
N ARG A 473 12.73 -50.58 -18.65
CA ARG A 473 13.67 -51.63 -18.16
C ARG A 473 12.97 -52.83 -17.53
N ASP A 474 12.72 -53.83 -18.37
CA ASP A 474 13.22 -55.15 -18.01
C ASP A 474 14.76 -55.16 -18.09
N LEU A 475 15.39 -56.10 -17.38
CA LEU A 475 16.83 -56.24 -17.11
C LEU A 475 17.46 -55.16 -16.18
N HIS A 476 18.09 -55.68 -15.12
CA HIS A 476 19.02 -55.01 -14.20
C HIS A 476 18.45 -53.83 -13.39
N GLY A 477 17.69 -54.17 -12.33
CA GLY A 477 17.31 -53.20 -11.30
C GLY A 477 18.46 -52.83 -10.36
N ARG A 478 18.61 -51.51 -10.10
CA ARG A 478 19.09 -50.95 -8.84
C ARG A 478 18.72 -49.47 -8.73
N SER A 479 18.37 -49.05 -7.52
CA SER A 479 18.03 -47.69 -7.09
C SER A 479 16.82 -47.02 -7.76
N LYS A 480 15.78 -46.75 -6.96
CA LYS A 480 15.03 -45.50 -7.13
C LYS A 480 16.05 -44.35 -7.10
N ARG A 481 15.93 -43.35 -7.98
CA ARG A 481 16.75 -42.13 -7.94
C ARG A 481 16.04 -41.09 -7.08
N ALA A 482 16.39 -41.02 -5.80
CA ALA A 482 16.25 -39.78 -5.06
C ALA A 482 17.48 -38.91 -5.39
N LEU A 483 17.26 -37.71 -5.93
CA LEU A 483 18.18 -36.55 -6.02
C LEU A 483 17.61 -35.42 -6.90
N THR A 484 16.56 -35.70 -7.66
CA THR A 484 15.61 -34.74 -8.24
C THR A 484 14.23 -35.40 -8.12
N GLY A 485 13.22 -34.67 -7.64
CA GLY A 485 11.85 -35.18 -7.52
C GLY A 485 11.13 -35.25 -8.86
N ASN A 486 10.00 -35.95 -8.93
CA ASN A 486 9.04 -35.69 -10.00
C ASN A 486 8.48 -34.27 -9.79
N PRO A 487 8.34 -33.40 -10.82
CA PRO A 487 7.63 -32.13 -10.68
C PRO A 487 6.28 -32.25 -9.96
N TYR A 488 5.54 -33.34 -10.14
CA TYR A 488 4.30 -33.62 -9.41
C TYR A 488 4.51 -33.78 -7.89
N ASP A 489 5.61 -34.43 -7.46
CA ASP A 489 5.95 -34.58 -6.03
C ASP A 489 6.23 -33.19 -5.40
N VAL A 490 6.99 -32.36 -6.12
CA VAL A 490 7.38 -31.00 -5.67
C VAL A 490 6.16 -30.10 -5.52
N ILE A 491 5.29 -30.08 -6.55
CA ILE A 491 4.07 -29.26 -6.55
C ILE A 491 3.08 -29.72 -5.46
N ALA A 492 2.97 -31.02 -5.22
CA ALA A 492 2.18 -31.55 -4.11
C ALA A 492 2.74 -31.11 -2.76
N GLU A 493 4.05 -31.24 -2.52
CA GLU A 493 4.69 -30.89 -1.25
C GLU A 493 4.61 -29.38 -0.93
N GLU A 494 4.91 -28.52 -1.91
CA GLU A 494 4.83 -27.06 -1.80
C GLU A 494 3.40 -26.60 -1.47
N SER A 495 2.41 -27.15 -2.18
CA SER A 495 1.01 -26.75 -2.04
C SER A 495 0.29 -27.35 -0.83
N GLY A 496 0.89 -28.37 -0.20
CA GLY A 496 0.18 -29.22 0.75
C GLY A 496 -0.91 -30.08 0.09
N GLY A 497 -0.77 -30.31 -1.22
CA GLY A 497 -1.53 -31.27 -2.00
C GLY A 497 -0.93 -32.68 -1.92
N LYS A 498 -1.25 -33.53 -2.91
CA LYS A 498 -1.02 -34.98 -2.83
C LYS A 498 -0.64 -35.58 -4.18
N VAL A 499 0.07 -36.70 -4.16
CA VAL A 499 0.26 -37.58 -5.32
C VAL A 499 -0.32 -38.97 -5.02
N PHE A 500 -1.30 -39.38 -5.81
CA PHE A 500 -1.88 -40.72 -5.79
C PHE A 500 -1.36 -41.52 -7.02
N ASP A 501 -0.31 -42.33 -6.82
CA ASP A 501 0.18 -43.32 -7.81
C ASP A 501 -0.70 -44.58 -7.71
N ILE A 502 -1.71 -44.65 -8.58
CA ILE A 502 -2.84 -45.59 -8.52
C ILE A 502 -2.88 -46.52 -9.73
N THR A 503 -3.48 -47.69 -9.54
CA THR A 503 -3.84 -48.58 -10.65
C THR A 503 -5.16 -48.13 -11.29
N LYS A 504 -5.41 -48.57 -12.53
CA LYS A 504 -6.64 -48.23 -13.28
C LYS A 504 -7.93 -48.63 -12.55
N ASP A 505 -7.85 -49.66 -11.70
CA ASP A 505 -8.97 -50.16 -10.88
C ASP A 505 -9.20 -49.33 -9.60
N GLU A 506 -8.15 -48.74 -8.99
CA GLU A 506 -8.22 -47.93 -7.75
C GLU A 506 -8.83 -46.51 -7.99
N VAL A 507 -8.99 -46.07 -9.24
CA VAL A 507 -9.45 -44.71 -9.61
C VAL A 507 -10.82 -44.38 -9.00
N ALA A 508 -11.74 -45.35 -8.97
CA ALA A 508 -13.08 -45.18 -8.44
C ALA A 508 -13.12 -45.12 -6.90
N GLU A 509 -12.08 -45.56 -6.20
CA GLU A 509 -12.01 -45.51 -4.73
C GLU A 509 -11.45 -44.16 -4.28
N VAL A 510 -10.34 -43.69 -4.85
CA VAL A 510 -9.69 -42.41 -4.48
C VAL A 510 -10.60 -41.19 -4.72
N SER A 511 -11.57 -41.32 -5.64
CA SER A 511 -12.66 -40.35 -5.84
C SER A 511 -13.39 -39.96 -4.55
N GLU A 512 -13.58 -40.90 -3.63
CA GLU A 512 -14.30 -40.67 -2.39
C GLU A 512 -13.50 -39.78 -1.42
N VAL A 513 -12.17 -39.86 -1.42
CA VAL A 513 -11.32 -38.94 -0.62
C VAL A 513 -11.48 -37.52 -1.12
N ILE A 514 -11.41 -37.35 -2.44
CA ILE A 514 -11.48 -36.04 -3.09
C ILE A 514 -12.85 -35.39 -2.83
N ALA A 515 -13.92 -36.18 -2.86
CA ALA A 515 -15.25 -35.71 -2.50
C ALA A 515 -15.41 -35.27 -1.03
N LEU A 516 -14.50 -35.65 -0.12
CA LEU A 516 -14.46 -35.15 1.26
C LEU A 516 -13.64 -33.86 1.40
N GLU A 517 -12.66 -33.64 0.52
CA GLU A 517 -11.87 -32.41 0.47
C GLU A 517 -12.69 -31.21 -0.04
N VAL A 518 -13.69 -31.45 -0.89
CA VAL A 518 -14.62 -30.43 -1.38
C VAL A 518 -15.70 -30.17 -0.33
N ASN A 519 -15.38 -29.33 0.66
CA ASN A 519 -16.33 -28.82 1.65
C ASN A 519 -16.21 -27.30 1.83
N GLY A 520 -17.28 -26.65 2.32
CA GLY A 520 -17.44 -25.20 2.38
C GLY A 520 -16.64 -24.46 3.47
N ALA A 521 -15.95 -25.18 4.36
CA ALA A 521 -15.12 -24.58 5.40
C ALA A 521 -13.92 -25.51 5.74
N PRO A 522 -13.02 -25.77 4.77
CA PRO A 522 -12.04 -26.85 4.87
C PRO A 522 -10.85 -26.44 5.74
N VAL A 523 -10.51 -27.29 6.71
CA VAL A 523 -9.34 -27.09 7.59
C VAL A 523 -8.46 -28.33 7.65
N THR A 524 -7.18 -28.13 7.96
CA THR A 524 -6.24 -29.20 8.32
C THR A 524 -5.88 -29.06 9.79
N VAL A 525 -5.98 -30.15 10.56
CA VAL A 525 -5.66 -30.19 12.00
C VAL A 525 -4.21 -30.63 12.21
N MET A 526 -3.75 -31.64 11.46
CA MET A 526 -2.35 -32.09 11.46
C MET A 526 -2.00 -32.91 10.22
N THR A 527 -0.71 -32.90 9.87
CA THR A 527 -0.06 -33.92 9.04
C THR A 527 1.14 -34.51 9.79
N LYS A 528 1.45 -35.79 9.55
CA LYS A 528 2.56 -36.48 10.23
C LYS A 528 3.10 -37.65 9.41
N SER A 529 4.38 -37.60 9.05
CA SER A 529 5.12 -38.72 8.46
C SER A 529 5.94 -39.46 9.52
N VAL A 530 5.92 -40.80 9.49
CA VAL A 530 6.66 -41.65 10.43
C VAL A 530 7.51 -42.68 9.69
N SER A 531 8.83 -42.52 9.79
CA SER A 531 9.83 -43.35 9.13
C SER A 531 10.30 -44.56 9.95
N GLU A 532 9.92 -44.62 11.24
CA GLU A 532 10.24 -45.68 12.20
C GLU A 532 9.08 -46.67 12.39
N SER A 533 9.38 -47.96 12.45
CA SER A 533 8.38 -49.04 12.58
C SER A 533 7.88 -49.31 14.02
N ALA A 534 8.10 -48.39 14.95
CA ALA A 534 7.59 -48.50 16.33
C ALA A 534 6.09 -48.22 16.41
N SER A 535 5.39 -48.86 17.36
CA SER A 535 4.02 -48.49 17.70
C SER A 535 4.03 -47.11 18.38
N ARG A 536 3.10 -46.24 18.00
CA ARG A 536 2.98 -44.87 18.49
C ARG A 536 1.53 -44.47 18.63
N ASP A 537 1.26 -43.63 19.62
CA ASP A 537 0.02 -42.87 19.73
C ASP A 537 0.22 -41.49 19.12
N HIS A 538 -0.84 -40.95 18.51
CA HIS A 538 -0.91 -39.59 18.00
C HIS A 538 -2.12 -38.89 18.61
N GLU A 539 -1.91 -37.71 19.17
CA GLU A 539 -2.93 -36.88 19.81
C GLU A 539 -3.54 -35.93 18.76
N ILE A 540 -4.87 -35.92 18.70
CA ILE A 540 -5.66 -35.18 17.71
C ILE A 540 -6.63 -34.26 18.48
N PRO A 541 -6.30 -32.97 18.64
CA PRO A 541 -7.16 -32.02 19.33
C PRO A 541 -8.39 -31.69 18.49
N VAL A 542 -9.58 -31.89 19.06
CA VAL A 542 -10.87 -31.56 18.46
C VAL A 542 -11.58 -30.51 19.31
N ASP A 543 -11.85 -29.36 18.71
CA ASP A 543 -12.60 -28.25 19.31
C ASP A 543 -14.08 -28.26 18.87
N ALA A 544 -14.92 -27.50 19.58
CA ALA A 544 -16.36 -27.43 19.33
C ALA A 544 -16.75 -26.88 17.94
N ALA A 545 -15.83 -26.23 17.21
CA ALA A 545 -16.08 -25.72 15.86
C ALA A 545 -15.71 -26.71 14.74
N LEU A 546 -15.09 -27.86 15.05
CA LEU A 546 -14.75 -28.90 14.08
C LEU A 546 -15.93 -29.87 13.87
N LEU A 547 -16.80 -29.53 12.92
CA LEU A 547 -18.08 -30.22 12.70
C LEU A 547 -17.97 -31.53 11.93
N GLU A 548 -16.91 -31.71 11.15
CA GLU A 548 -16.55 -32.98 10.51
C GLU A 548 -15.03 -33.19 10.64
N MET A 549 -14.60 -34.43 10.87
CA MET A 549 -13.19 -34.83 10.91
C MET A 549 -12.95 -36.01 9.97
N VAL A 550 -11.96 -35.88 9.10
CA VAL A 550 -11.53 -36.90 8.15
C VAL A 550 -10.08 -37.27 8.43
N MET A 551 -9.79 -38.55 8.58
CA MET A 551 -8.44 -39.06 8.82
C MET A 551 -8.00 -39.92 7.63
N THR A 552 -6.92 -39.51 6.97
CA THR A 552 -6.24 -40.28 5.90
C THR A 552 -5.04 -40.99 6.51
N LEU A 553 -4.99 -42.32 6.40
CA LEU A 553 -3.88 -43.17 6.84
C LEU A 553 -3.26 -43.87 5.64
N THR A 554 -2.03 -43.48 5.28
CA THR A 554 -1.29 -44.05 4.15
C THR A 554 -0.17 -44.94 4.64
N GLY A 555 -0.06 -46.15 4.09
CA GLY A 555 0.99 -47.11 4.44
C GLY A 555 1.99 -47.32 3.30
N SER A 556 3.29 -47.39 3.62
CA SER A 556 4.36 -47.54 2.62
C SER A 556 4.39 -48.90 1.89
N ALA A 557 3.58 -49.87 2.31
CA ALA A 557 3.49 -51.21 1.69
C ALA A 557 2.17 -51.92 2.02
N THR A 558 1.67 -51.78 3.26
CA THR A 558 0.32 -52.20 3.67
C THR A 558 -0.33 -51.09 4.47
N ALA A 559 -1.67 -50.95 4.45
CA ALA A 559 -2.35 -49.95 5.28
C ALA A 559 -2.13 -50.24 6.79
N PRO A 560 -1.91 -49.22 7.64
CA PRO A 560 -1.56 -49.45 9.03
C PRO A 560 -2.75 -49.95 9.87
N MET A 561 -2.49 -50.90 10.77
CA MET A 561 -3.44 -51.33 11.79
C MET A 561 -3.57 -50.24 12.86
N PHE A 562 -4.79 -49.73 13.03
CA PHE A 562 -5.08 -48.60 13.92
C PHE A 562 -6.14 -48.95 14.98
N GLN A 563 -6.17 -48.18 16.05
CA GLN A 563 -7.30 -48.12 16.98
C GLN A 563 -7.49 -46.68 17.45
N LEU A 564 -8.65 -46.10 17.14
CA LEU A 564 -8.98 -44.72 17.52
C LEU A 564 -9.73 -44.72 18.87
N TYR A 565 -9.37 -43.77 19.74
CA TYR A 565 -10.00 -43.55 21.03
C TYR A 565 -10.60 -42.15 21.09
N THR A 566 -11.85 -42.08 21.55
CA THR A 566 -12.58 -40.84 21.87
C THR A 566 -11.92 -40.10 23.05
N PRO A 567 -12.25 -38.82 23.29
CA PRO A 567 -11.76 -38.06 24.45
C PRO A 567 -12.14 -38.66 25.82
N THR A 568 -13.15 -39.53 25.87
CA THR A 568 -13.52 -40.29 27.07
C THR A 568 -12.67 -41.54 27.31
N GLY A 569 -11.73 -41.85 26.41
CA GLY A 569 -10.91 -43.07 26.43
C GLY A 569 -11.62 -44.32 25.88
N ALA A 570 -12.88 -44.25 25.47
CA ALA A 570 -13.57 -45.34 24.79
C ALA A 570 -13.10 -45.50 23.33
N THR A 571 -13.00 -46.73 22.82
CA THR A 571 -12.66 -47.00 21.41
C THR A 571 -13.80 -46.61 20.48
N GLN A 572 -13.47 -45.87 19.42
CA GLN A 572 -14.43 -45.50 18.38
C GLN A 572 -14.82 -46.72 17.53
N SER A 573 -16.12 -46.87 17.27
CA SER A 573 -16.65 -47.87 16.32
C SER A 573 -16.95 -47.20 14.97
N PHE A 574 -16.77 -47.94 13.89
CA PHE A 574 -17.07 -47.49 12.52
C PHE A 574 -18.11 -48.40 11.86
N GLY A 575 -18.74 -47.93 10.78
CA GLY A 575 -19.89 -48.58 10.14
C GLY A 575 -21.24 -48.03 10.63
N THR A 576 -21.27 -46.78 11.09
CA THR A 576 -22.48 -46.02 11.43
C THR A 576 -22.60 -44.78 10.53
N ALA A 577 -23.74 -44.10 10.54
CA ALA A 577 -23.90 -42.87 9.76
C ALA A 577 -22.89 -41.78 10.18
N ASP A 578 -22.63 -41.66 11.48
CA ASP A 578 -21.77 -40.62 12.05
C ASP A 578 -20.29 -41.02 12.08
N ALA A 579 -19.96 -42.31 11.90
CA ALA A 579 -18.61 -42.85 11.89
C ALA A 579 -18.44 -43.91 10.79
N GLN A 580 -17.83 -43.51 9.67
CA GLN A 580 -17.74 -44.29 8.44
C GLN A 580 -16.28 -44.66 8.13
N VAL A 581 -16.06 -45.89 7.68
CA VAL A 581 -14.89 -46.21 6.85
C VAL A 581 -15.32 -45.88 5.42
N VAL A 582 -14.62 -44.95 4.79
CA VAL A 582 -14.90 -44.52 3.41
C VAL A 582 -14.04 -45.34 2.46
N ILE A 583 -12.75 -45.48 2.78
CA ILE A 583 -11.81 -46.31 2.01
C ILE A 583 -11.08 -47.28 2.94
N GLU A 584 -10.93 -48.52 2.49
CA GLU A 584 -10.04 -49.53 3.08
C GLU A 584 -9.38 -50.37 1.97
N THR A 585 -8.22 -49.91 1.48
CA THR A 585 -7.39 -50.65 0.51
C THR A 585 -6.14 -51.23 1.16
N ASP A 586 -5.36 -51.98 0.39
CA ASP A 586 -4.02 -52.44 0.79
C ASP A 586 -3.04 -51.30 1.10
N ARG A 587 -3.29 -50.04 0.67
CA ARG A 587 -2.36 -48.90 0.94
C ARG A 587 -2.97 -47.76 1.75
N TYR A 588 -4.27 -47.52 1.62
CA TYR A 588 -4.94 -46.34 2.16
C TYR A 588 -6.13 -46.74 3.05
N LYS A 589 -6.31 -46.05 4.17
CA LYS A 589 -7.57 -46.04 4.92
C LYS A 589 -8.05 -44.61 5.12
N VAL A 590 -9.31 -44.36 4.82
CA VAL A 590 -9.94 -43.05 5.01
C VAL A 590 -11.18 -43.20 5.88
N LEU A 591 -11.19 -42.44 6.97
CA LEU A 591 -12.17 -42.53 8.04
C LEU A 591 -12.88 -41.18 8.15
N LYS A 592 -14.22 -41.17 8.13
CA LYS A 592 -15.03 -39.96 8.35
C LYS A 592 -15.75 -40.04 9.70
N LEU A 593 -15.69 -38.94 10.45
CA LEU A 593 -16.49 -38.68 11.63
C LEU A 593 -17.30 -37.39 11.42
N THR A 594 -18.62 -37.47 11.64
CA THR A 594 -19.53 -36.32 11.63
C THR A 594 -19.87 -35.94 13.06
N ALA A 595 -19.86 -34.65 13.39
CA ALA A 595 -19.99 -34.11 14.74
C ALA A 595 -19.10 -34.84 15.79
N PRO A 596 -17.77 -34.91 15.57
CA PRO A 596 -16.87 -35.53 16.54
C PRO A 596 -16.94 -34.82 17.89
N ALA A 597 -16.99 -35.58 18.98
CA ALA A 597 -16.99 -35.03 20.33
C ALA A 597 -15.70 -34.23 20.61
N ALA A 598 -15.83 -33.04 21.17
CA ALA A 598 -14.68 -32.19 21.50
C ALA A 598 -13.79 -32.78 22.62
N GLY A 599 -12.52 -32.42 22.60
CA GLY A 599 -11.44 -32.93 23.45
C GLY A 599 -10.33 -33.63 22.65
N GLU A 600 -9.32 -34.14 23.36
CA GLU A 600 -8.18 -34.85 22.74
C GLU A 600 -8.57 -36.27 22.31
N TRP A 601 -8.62 -36.53 21.01
CA TRP A 601 -8.71 -37.88 20.46
C TRP A 601 -7.32 -38.52 20.39
N ARG A 602 -7.24 -39.84 20.51
CA ARG A 602 -5.97 -40.58 20.44
C ARG A 602 -6.01 -41.67 19.38
N LEU A 603 -5.19 -41.52 18.34
CA LEU A 603 -5.00 -42.52 17.29
C LEU A 603 -3.80 -43.41 17.65
N HIS A 604 -4.07 -44.65 18.04
CA HIS A 604 -3.04 -45.67 18.25
C HIS A 604 -2.71 -46.37 16.93
N LEU A 605 -1.42 -46.49 16.59
CA LEU A 605 -0.95 -47.25 15.43
C LEU A 605 0.01 -48.37 15.86
N ALA A 606 -0.21 -49.57 15.33
CA ALA A 606 0.58 -50.76 15.63
C ALA A 606 1.99 -50.68 15.01
N ALA A 607 2.95 -51.37 15.63
CA ALA A 607 4.32 -51.48 15.13
C ALA A 607 4.37 -52.28 13.81
N GLY A 608 5.25 -51.90 12.89
CA GLY A 608 5.59 -52.74 11.74
C GLY A 608 6.17 -52.03 10.51
N GLN A 609 5.72 -50.81 10.19
CA GLN A 609 6.02 -50.16 8.91
C GLN A 609 6.03 -48.63 8.98
N ARG A 610 6.43 -47.99 7.86
CA ARG A 610 6.30 -46.55 7.66
C ARG A 610 4.87 -46.20 7.26
N TYR A 611 4.40 -45.06 7.75
CA TYR A 611 3.08 -44.54 7.46
C TYR A 611 3.05 -43.01 7.51
N ASP A 612 2.05 -42.45 6.87
CA ASP A 612 1.71 -41.03 6.90
C ASP A 612 0.28 -40.87 7.42
N ILE A 613 0.06 -39.84 8.23
CA ILE A 613 -1.24 -39.45 8.79
C ILE A 613 -1.54 -38.04 8.30
N GLU A 614 -2.77 -37.83 7.87
CA GLU A 614 -3.37 -36.51 7.70
C GLU A 614 -4.71 -36.50 8.45
N VAL A 615 -5.01 -35.38 9.12
CA VAL A 615 -6.31 -35.09 9.70
C VAL A 615 -6.81 -33.76 9.15
N THR A 616 -7.87 -33.82 8.36
CA THR A 616 -8.61 -32.66 7.83
C THR A 616 -10.02 -32.62 8.42
N GLY A 617 -10.78 -31.57 8.10
CA GLY A 617 -12.15 -31.45 8.56
C GLY A 617 -12.86 -30.22 8.03
N LYS A 618 -14.03 -29.97 8.63
CA LYS A 618 -14.91 -28.83 8.33
C LYS A 618 -15.07 -27.96 9.57
N SER A 619 -14.62 -26.70 9.51
CA SER A 619 -14.62 -25.79 10.66
C SER A 619 -14.75 -24.33 10.24
N VAL A 620 -15.62 -23.59 10.92
CA VAL A 620 -15.72 -22.12 10.75
C VAL A 620 -14.55 -21.37 11.41
N LEU A 621 -13.89 -21.99 12.41
CA LEU A 621 -12.65 -21.49 13.01
C LEU A 621 -11.46 -21.91 12.15
N ASP A 622 -10.77 -20.94 11.53
CA ASP A 622 -9.57 -21.16 10.71
C ASP A 622 -8.69 -19.90 10.64
N PHE A 623 -7.41 -20.03 10.30
CA PHE A 623 -6.40 -18.97 10.43
C PHE A 623 -5.70 -18.61 9.10
N SER A 624 -4.98 -17.49 9.15
CA SER A 624 -4.01 -17.03 8.16
C SER A 624 -2.77 -16.49 8.87
N THR A 625 -1.63 -16.45 8.19
CA THR A 625 -0.37 -15.93 8.74
C THR A 625 0.40 -15.11 7.72
N GLU A 626 0.99 -14.02 8.19
CA GLU A 626 1.83 -13.12 7.39
C GLU A 626 3.12 -12.79 8.15
N PHE A 627 4.20 -12.53 7.40
CA PHE A 627 5.46 -12.06 7.95
C PHE A 627 5.57 -10.57 7.65
N LEU A 628 5.74 -9.75 8.67
CA LEU A 628 5.93 -8.31 8.54
C LEU A 628 7.40 -7.96 8.77
N ASP A 629 7.90 -7.00 8.01
CA ASP A 629 9.18 -6.37 8.28
C ASP A 629 9.14 -5.64 9.65
N PRO A 630 10.10 -5.87 10.58
CA PRO A 630 10.02 -5.30 11.91
C PRO A 630 10.10 -3.77 12.00
N GLY A 631 10.65 -3.11 10.98
CA GLY A 631 10.89 -1.66 10.98
C GLY A 631 9.72 -0.86 10.40
N SER A 632 9.20 -1.30 9.25
CA SER A 632 8.12 -0.64 8.51
C SER A 632 6.72 -1.13 8.89
N GLY A 633 6.59 -2.34 9.44
CA GLY A 633 5.28 -2.91 9.81
C GLY A 633 4.41 -3.37 8.63
N PHE A 634 4.90 -3.28 7.39
CA PHE A 634 4.22 -3.83 6.22
C PHE A 634 4.53 -5.34 6.07
N PRO A 635 3.62 -6.14 5.48
CA PRO A 635 3.92 -7.50 5.06
C PRO A 635 5.09 -7.55 4.08
N ILE A 636 5.96 -8.54 4.23
CA ILE A 636 7.00 -8.84 3.24
C ILE A 636 6.35 -9.54 2.04
N ASP A 637 6.84 -9.22 0.85
CA ASP A 637 6.63 -10.09 -0.31
C ASP A 637 7.64 -11.25 -0.28
N GLY A 638 7.36 -12.31 -1.04
CA GLY A 638 8.28 -13.43 -1.19
C GLY A 638 8.33 -14.36 0.02
N ARG A 639 9.51 -14.94 0.22
CA ARG A 639 9.87 -15.91 1.26
C ARG A 639 10.76 -15.24 2.32
N PRO A 640 10.63 -15.58 3.61
CA PRO A 640 11.43 -14.96 4.67
C PRO A 640 12.90 -15.40 4.62
N VAL A 641 13.83 -14.53 5.04
CA VAL A 641 15.27 -14.86 5.09
C VAL A 641 15.61 -15.66 6.33
N GLY A 642 16.36 -16.76 6.17
CA GLY A 642 16.75 -17.65 7.26
C GLY A 642 17.54 -16.92 8.36
N GLY A 643 17.08 -17.01 9.60
CA GLY A 643 17.74 -16.38 10.76
C GLY A 643 17.62 -14.86 10.86
N SER A 644 16.94 -14.17 9.93
CA SER A 644 16.54 -12.78 10.10
C SER A 644 15.35 -12.64 11.05
N GLU A 645 15.18 -11.46 11.65
CA GLU A 645 14.06 -11.20 12.56
C GLU A 645 12.85 -10.64 11.78
N TYR A 646 11.68 -11.20 12.05
CA TYR A 646 10.40 -10.75 11.47
C TYR A 646 9.32 -10.69 12.57
N ARG A 647 8.23 -9.96 12.29
CA ARG A 647 7.01 -10.02 13.09
C ARG A 647 6.05 -11.02 12.41
N LEU A 648 5.85 -12.18 13.00
CA LEU A 648 4.78 -13.10 12.59
C LEU A 648 3.45 -12.50 13.05
N VAL A 649 2.53 -12.31 12.10
CA VAL A 649 1.12 -11.99 12.34
C VAL A 649 0.28 -13.23 12.09
N VAL A 650 -0.73 -13.43 12.92
CA VAL A 650 -1.70 -14.53 12.86
C VAL A 650 -3.09 -13.92 12.99
N SER A 651 -3.86 -13.98 11.90
CA SER A 651 -5.25 -13.53 11.85
C SER A 651 -6.18 -14.74 11.77
N GLY A 652 -7.43 -14.59 12.20
CA GLY A 652 -8.38 -15.69 12.29
C GLY A 652 -9.76 -15.33 11.75
N SER A 653 -10.44 -16.35 11.26
CA SER A 653 -11.86 -16.38 10.92
C SER A 653 -12.57 -17.32 11.89
N GLY A 654 -13.83 -17.02 12.22
CA GLY A 654 -14.58 -17.74 13.24
C GLY A 654 -14.04 -17.54 14.66
N LEU A 655 -13.31 -16.43 14.91
CA LEU A 655 -12.64 -16.15 16.18
C LEU A 655 -13.61 -16.05 17.37
N GLU A 656 -14.89 -15.78 17.13
CA GLU A 656 -15.94 -15.84 18.15
C GLU A 656 -16.06 -17.24 18.80
N ASN A 657 -15.59 -18.30 18.14
CA ASN A 657 -15.56 -19.67 18.68
C ASN A 657 -14.28 -19.96 19.50
N ALA A 658 -13.24 -19.12 19.39
CA ALA A 658 -11.99 -19.26 20.13
C ALA A 658 -12.09 -18.57 21.51
N GLY A 659 -11.69 -19.26 22.57
CA GLY A 659 -11.51 -18.68 23.90
C GLY A 659 -10.18 -17.95 24.03
N ASN A 660 -9.10 -18.49 23.45
CA ASN A 660 -7.81 -17.83 23.33
C ASN A 660 -6.91 -18.49 22.27
N VAL A 661 -6.14 -17.69 21.51
CA VAL A 661 -5.08 -18.19 20.59
C VAL A 661 -3.73 -18.05 21.31
N THR A 662 -3.02 -19.15 21.55
CA THR A 662 -1.90 -19.18 22.51
C THR A 662 -0.52 -19.24 21.86
N SER A 663 -0.38 -19.95 20.73
CA SER A 663 0.94 -20.16 20.13
C SER A 663 0.89 -20.53 18.65
N ALA A 664 1.98 -20.22 17.96
CA ALA A 664 2.32 -20.77 16.65
C ALA A 664 3.46 -21.79 16.83
N THR A 665 3.26 -23.02 16.35
CA THR A 665 4.27 -24.09 16.35
C THR A 665 4.80 -24.28 14.93
N LEU A 666 6.11 -24.09 14.76
CA LEU A 666 6.82 -24.40 13.52
C LEU A 666 7.08 -25.91 13.46
N LEU A 667 6.67 -26.54 12.36
CA LEU A 667 6.83 -27.96 12.09
C LEU A 667 7.75 -28.18 10.88
N ASP A 668 8.52 -29.26 10.82
CA ASP A 668 9.19 -29.67 9.59
C ASP A 668 8.24 -30.37 8.60
N GLN A 669 8.77 -30.76 7.43
CA GLN A 669 8.03 -31.51 6.38
C GLN A 669 7.38 -32.80 6.92
N SER A 670 7.96 -33.44 7.94
CA SER A 670 7.41 -34.66 8.57
C SER A 670 6.32 -34.36 9.61
N GLY A 671 6.03 -33.09 9.91
CA GLY A 671 5.20 -32.66 11.02
C GLY A 671 5.87 -32.81 12.38
N ALA A 672 7.21 -32.76 12.48
CA ALA A 672 7.92 -32.76 13.77
C ALA A 672 8.16 -31.32 14.25
N VAL A 673 8.04 -31.10 15.56
CA VAL A 673 8.14 -29.75 16.15
C VAL A 673 9.58 -29.23 16.09
N LEU A 674 9.79 -28.14 15.35
CA LEU A 674 11.04 -27.39 15.31
C LEU A 674 11.08 -26.36 16.45
N ARG A 675 10.00 -25.59 16.63
CA ARG A 675 9.92 -24.52 17.65
C ARG A 675 8.47 -24.14 17.92
N ARG A 676 8.06 -24.05 19.19
CA ARG A 676 6.83 -23.34 19.59
C ARG A 676 7.15 -21.87 19.92
N ILE A 677 6.28 -20.97 19.48
CA ILE A 677 6.37 -19.52 19.67
C ILE A 677 5.06 -19.08 20.34
N TYR A 678 5.15 -18.42 21.48
CA TYR A 678 3.96 -17.89 22.16
C TYR A 678 3.49 -16.61 21.48
N LEU A 679 2.20 -16.54 21.18
CA LEU A 679 1.58 -15.39 20.55
C LEU A 679 1.09 -14.39 21.62
N GLN A 680 1.03 -13.12 21.25
CA GLN A 680 0.44 -12.04 22.04
C GLN A 680 -0.63 -11.34 21.20
N THR A 681 -1.81 -11.11 21.75
CA THR A 681 -2.84 -10.31 21.07
C THR A 681 -2.30 -8.90 20.85
N SER A 682 -2.33 -8.44 19.59
CA SER A 682 -2.01 -7.05 19.26
C SER A 682 -3.11 -6.12 19.77
N SER A 683 -2.73 -4.90 20.11
CA SER A 683 -3.65 -3.85 20.54
C SER A 683 -4.06 -3.01 19.33
N GLY A 684 -5.35 -2.89 19.07
CA GLY A 684 -5.93 -2.16 17.94
C GLY A 684 -7.46 -2.22 17.98
N ARG A 685 -8.14 -1.60 17.01
CA ARG A 685 -9.60 -1.75 16.80
C ARG A 685 -9.91 -3.02 15.98
N GLY A 686 -11.20 -3.36 15.87
CA GLY A 686 -11.66 -4.52 15.10
C GLY A 686 -11.38 -5.88 15.75
N GLU A 687 -11.17 -6.91 14.93
CA GLU A 687 -11.01 -8.30 15.36
C GLU A 687 -9.63 -8.56 16.03
N PRO A 688 -9.52 -9.54 16.96
CA PRO A 688 -8.25 -9.90 17.57
C PRO A 688 -7.24 -10.45 16.55
N VAL A 689 -6.12 -9.75 16.39
CA VAL A 689 -4.97 -10.21 15.59
C VAL A 689 -3.82 -10.54 16.53
N TYR A 690 -3.15 -11.67 16.33
CA TYR A 690 -2.14 -12.20 17.25
C TYR A 690 -0.75 -12.12 16.64
N THR A 691 0.28 -11.85 17.44
CA THR A 691 1.63 -11.56 16.94
C THR A 691 2.74 -12.19 17.78
N ALA A 692 3.90 -12.42 17.14
CA ALA A 692 5.15 -12.73 17.83
C ALA A 692 6.38 -12.38 17.00
N THR A 693 7.51 -12.09 17.65
CA THR A 693 8.82 -12.04 16.99
C THR A 693 9.27 -13.45 16.60
N ILE A 694 9.59 -13.66 15.32
CA ILE A 694 10.05 -14.94 14.78
C ILE A 694 11.47 -14.80 14.21
N LEU A 695 12.27 -15.86 14.38
CA LEU A 695 13.49 -16.12 13.62
C LEU A 695 13.19 -17.38 12.77
N PRO A 696 12.98 -17.26 11.46
CA PRO A 696 12.68 -18.39 10.57
C PRO A 696 13.83 -19.40 10.56
N PRO A 697 13.56 -20.71 10.66
CA PRO A 697 14.58 -21.75 10.64
C PRO A 697 15.21 -21.86 9.25
N SER A 698 16.49 -22.21 9.17
CA SER A 698 17.22 -22.40 7.90
C SER A 698 16.90 -23.73 7.20
N GLN A 699 15.65 -24.17 7.27
CA GLN A 699 15.12 -25.38 6.66
C GLN A 699 13.60 -25.19 6.42
N PRO A 700 13.00 -25.89 5.43
CA PRO A 700 11.57 -25.78 5.15
C PRO A 700 10.71 -26.13 6.36
N PHE A 701 9.64 -25.35 6.58
CA PHE A 701 8.74 -25.47 7.71
C PHE A 701 7.29 -25.14 7.38
N ARG A 702 6.37 -25.64 8.20
CA ARG A 702 4.93 -25.34 8.18
C ARG A 702 4.53 -24.68 9.50
N ILE A 703 3.47 -23.87 9.52
CA ILE A 703 2.98 -23.21 10.75
C ILE A 703 1.69 -23.87 11.21
N SER A 704 1.64 -24.27 12.48
CA SER A 704 0.43 -24.70 13.16
C SER A 704 0.02 -23.64 14.19
N VAL A 705 -1.21 -23.16 14.13
CA VAL A 705 -1.81 -22.28 15.16
C VAL A 705 -2.51 -23.16 16.20
N GLU A 706 -2.33 -22.83 17.47
CA GLU A 706 -2.78 -23.61 18.63
C GLU A 706 -3.39 -22.69 19.70
N GLY A 707 -4.48 -23.14 20.33
CA GLY A 707 -5.19 -22.40 21.37
C GLY A 707 -6.32 -23.22 22.02
N ILE A 708 -7.28 -22.53 22.64
CA ILE A 708 -8.45 -23.14 23.28
C ILE A 708 -9.75 -22.52 22.77
N ASP A 709 -10.81 -23.33 22.66
CA ASP A 709 -12.18 -22.87 22.36
C ASP A 709 -12.87 -22.27 23.61
N GLN A 710 -14.09 -21.76 23.44
CA GLN A 710 -14.89 -21.21 24.56
C GLN A 710 -15.16 -22.23 25.69
N GLN A 711 -15.09 -23.53 25.41
CA GLN A 711 -15.34 -24.63 26.34
C GLN A 711 -14.02 -25.20 26.94
N ASN A 712 -12.88 -24.56 26.65
CA ASN A 712 -11.54 -24.96 27.09
C ASN A 712 -11.07 -26.32 26.52
N ASN A 713 -11.54 -26.72 25.34
CA ASN A 713 -10.90 -27.77 24.55
C ASN A 713 -9.75 -27.18 23.72
N THR A 714 -8.69 -27.94 23.47
CA THR A 714 -7.62 -27.54 22.55
C THR A 714 -8.16 -27.45 21.11
N PHE A 715 -7.86 -26.36 20.40
CA PHE A 715 -7.95 -26.33 18.94
C PHE A 715 -6.54 -26.32 18.32
N LYS A 716 -6.45 -26.87 17.11
CA LYS A 716 -5.25 -26.79 16.27
C LYS A 716 -5.63 -26.63 14.80
N ARG A 717 -4.93 -25.74 14.09
CA ARG A 717 -5.08 -25.54 12.64
C ARG A 717 -3.69 -25.45 12.01
N LEU A 718 -3.44 -26.26 10.99
CA LEU A 718 -2.18 -26.37 10.27
C LEU A 718 -2.29 -25.69 8.90
N LEU A 719 -1.43 -24.71 8.66
CA LEU A 719 -1.29 -24.10 7.34
C LEU A 719 -0.48 -25.04 6.45
N THR A 720 -1.08 -25.46 5.34
CA THR A 720 -0.56 -26.55 4.50
C THR A 720 0.41 -26.09 3.40
N THR A 721 0.63 -24.79 3.21
CA THR A 721 1.73 -24.29 2.37
C THR A 721 3.07 -24.61 3.03
N LEU A 722 4.08 -25.02 2.27
CA LEU A 722 5.46 -25.13 2.78
C LEU A 722 6.13 -23.75 2.72
N ILE A 723 6.81 -23.37 3.79
CA ILE A 723 7.58 -22.12 3.86
C ILE A 723 9.05 -22.50 3.89
N GLU A 724 9.77 -22.18 2.81
CA GLU A 724 11.23 -22.25 2.78
C GLU A 724 11.80 -20.91 3.25
N SER A 725 12.96 -20.95 3.93
CA SER A 725 13.68 -19.75 4.33
C SER A 725 14.87 -19.50 3.40
N GLU A 726 14.88 -18.35 2.74
CA GLU A 726 15.85 -18.03 1.70
C GLU A 726 17.16 -17.46 2.24
N SER A 727 18.20 -17.46 1.39
CA SER A 727 19.48 -16.78 1.65
C SER A 727 19.64 -15.46 0.91
N LEU A 728 18.59 -14.99 0.21
CA LEU A 728 18.57 -13.74 -0.53
C LEU A 728 17.28 -12.96 -0.22
N ARG A 729 17.36 -11.63 -0.25
CA ARG A 729 16.24 -10.71 -0.01
C ARG A 729 16.08 -9.78 -1.20
N LEU A 730 14.84 -9.46 -1.53
CA LEU A 730 14.49 -8.37 -2.45
C LEU A 730 13.70 -7.32 -1.65
N ASP A 731 14.03 -6.06 -1.84
CA ASP A 731 13.37 -4.90 -1.26
C ASP A 731 13.02 -3.89 -2.37
N LEU A 732 12.01 -3.03 -2.17
CA LEU A 732 11.81 -1.86 -3.03
C LEU A 732 12.92 -0.83 -2.76
N ALA A 733 13.41 -0.16 -3.80
CA ALA A 733 14.35 0.96 -3.62
C ALA A 733 13.61 2.20 -3.11
N VAL A 734 14.28 3.01 -2.28
CA VAL A 734 13.74 4.26 -1.71
C VAL A 734 13.92 5.44 -2.70
N GLU A 735 13.62 5.19 -3.97
CA GLU A 735 13.69 6.16 -5.07
C GLU A 735 12.28 6.51 -5.52
N ASN A 736 12.04 7.78 -5.86
CA ASN A 736 10.72 8.24 -6.31
C ASN A 736 10.28 7.45 -7.55
N ARG A 737 9.15 6.75 -7.48
CA ARG A 737 8.57 6.08 -8.65
C ARG A 737 8.00 7.14 -9.58
N GLU A 738 8.53 7.23 -10.80
CA GLU A 738 7.90 8.03 -11.85
C GLU A 738 6.51 7.44 -12.17
N PRO A 739 5.42 8.22 -12.21
CA PRO A 739 4.12 7.69 -12.61
C PRO A 739 4.15 7.16 -14.04
N LEU A 740 3.65 5.94 -14.27
CA LEU A 740 3.48 5.41 -15.61
C LEU A 740 2.28 6.09 -16.29
N TYR A 741 2.42 6.43 -17.57
CA TYR A 741 1.40 7.13 -18.35
C TYR A 741 1.15 6.42 -19.68
N PRO A 742 -0.06 6.50 -20.28
CA PRO A 742 -0.33 5.98 -21.62
C PRO A 742 0.64 6.58 -22.66
N GLY A 743 1.26 5.73 -23.47
CA GLY A 743 2.31 6.09 -24.42
C GLY A 743 3.70 6.32 -23.80
N GLY A 744 3.88 6.05 -22.50
CA GLY A 744 5.13 6.27 -21.76
C GLY A 744 5.76 5.00 -21.21
N SER A 745 6.83 5.21 -20.44
CA SER A 745 7.53 4.17 -19.67
C SER A 745 7.97 4.74 -18.32
N SER A 746 7.97 3.89 -17.29
CA SER A 746 8.42 4.18 -15.94
C SER A 746 9.37 3.08 -15.46
N ARG A 747 10.19 3.35 -14.44
CA ARG A 747 11.11 2.38 -13.85
C ARG A 747 10.91 2.29 -12.34
N VAL A 748 10.81 1.07 -11.83
CA VAL A 748 10.72 0.80 -10.38
C VAL A 748 12.02 0.16 -9.93
N GLY A 749 12.72 0.82 -9.02
CA GLY A 749 13.94 0.33 -8.42
C GLY A 749 13.68 -0.74 -7.35
N PHE A 750 14.60 -1.69 -7.23
CA PHE A 750 14.66 -2.68 -6.16
C PHE A 750 16.09 -2.88 -5.67
N VAL A 751 16.24 -3.33 -4.44
CA VAL A 751 17.52 -3.73 -3.86
C VAL A 751 17.50 -5.25 -3.67
N LEU A 752 18.39 -5.95 -4.38
CA LEU A 752 18.72 -7.35 -4.09
C LEU A 752 19.81 -7.36 -3.01
N VAL A 753 19.67 -8.22 -2.00
CA VAL A 753 20.66 -8.43 -0.93
C VAL A 753 21.00 -9.92 -0.83
N ASN A 754 22.29 -10.26 -0.84
CA ASN A 754 22.76 -11.63 -0.59
C ASN A 754 23.18 -11.78 0.88
N GLU A 755 22.39 -12.51 1.68
CA GLU A 755 22.71 -12.86 3.07
C GLU A 755 23.36 -14.26 3.19
N GLY A 756 23.44 -15.00 2.07
CA GLY A 756 24.06 -16.32 1.95
C GLY A 756 25.55 -16.29 1.60
N SER A 757 26.07 -17.42 1.12
CA SER A 757 27.42 -17.50 0.52
C SER A 757 27.51 -16.67 -0.77
N GLU A 758 28.74 -16.35 -1.21
CA GLU A 758 28.96 -15.78 -2.54
C GLU A 758 28.33 -16.66 -3.63
N ASP A 759 27.49 -16.04 -4.48
CA ASP A 759 26.69 -16.70 -5.50
C ASP A 759 26.42 -15.74 -6.68
N THR A 760 25.90 -16.28 -7.79
CA THR A 760 25.44 -15.51 -8.95
C THR A 760 23.95 -15.76 -9.14
N PHE A 761 23.15 -14.70 -9.06
CA PHE A 761 21.71 -14.75 -9.25
C PHE A 761 21.34 -14.48 -10.71
N GLN A 762 20.35 -15.19 -11.23
CA GLN A 762 19.56 -14.82 -12.41
C GLN A 762 18.34 -14.06 -11.93
N LEU A 763 17.90 -13.04 -12.68
CA LEU A 763 16.72 -12.25 -12.39
C LEU A 763 15.74 -12.30 -13.56
N THR A 764 14.51 -12.69 -13.26
CA THR A 764 13.38 -12.68 -14.18
C THR A 764 12.31 -11.72 -13.69
N VAL A 765 11.44 -11.29 -14.59
CA VAL A 765 10.25 -10.51 -14.26
C VAL A 765 9.10 -10.92 -15.16
N SER A 766 7.90 -10.98 -14.60
CA SER A 766 6.62 -11.16 -15.29
C SER A 766 5.60 -10.19 -14.70
N ASP A 767 4.49 -9.92 -15.39
CA ASP A 767 3.36 -9.20 -14.82
C ASP A 767 2.02 -9.70 -15.37
N ASP A 768 0.94 -9.34 -14.70
CA ASP A 768 -0.43 -9.81 -14.94
C ASP A 768 -1.17 -9.10 -16.10
N VAL A 769 -0.65 -7.98 -16.60
CA VAL A 769 -1.28 -7.19 -17.68
C VAL A 769 -0.39 -7.03 -18.93
N GLY A 770 0.89 -7.39 -18.84
CA GLY A 770 1.87 -7.26 -19.92
C GLY A 770 2.43 -5.83 -20.06
N LEU A 771 2.49 -5.08 -18.96
CA LEU A 771 3.11 -3.75 -18.93
C LEU A 771 4.62 -3.80 -18.73
N VAL A 772 5.21 -4.91 -18.30
CA VAL A 772 6.66 -5.00 -18.09
C VAL A 772 7.41 -5.29 -19.38
N THR A 773 8.43 -4.48 -19.67
CA THR A 773 9.33 -4.65 -20.82
C THR A 773 10.69 -5.26 -20.46
N GLY A 774 11.00 -5.41 -19.17
CA GLY A 774 12.19 -6.16 -18.70
C GLY A 774 12.75 -5.70 -17.35
N VAL A 775 13.76 -6.46 -16.87
CA VAL A 775 14.51 -6.22 -15.62
C VAL A 775 16.00 -6.05 -15.92
N ILE A 776 16.67 -5.14 -15.20
CA ILE A 776 18.12 -4.91 -15.29
C ILE A 776 18.71 -4.77 -13.88
N PRO A 777 19.77 -5.50 -13.50
CA PRO A 777 20.45 -6.54 -14.29
C PRO A 777 19.61 -7.82 -14.40
N THR A 778 19.77 -8.57 -15.48
CA THR A 778 19.21 -9.93 -15.62
C THR A 778 20.07 -11.00 -14.92
N SER A 779 21.32 -10.68 -14.55
CA SER A 779 22.15 -11.53 -13.71
C SER A 779 23.22 -10.73 -12.97
N VAL A 780 23.56 -11.14 -11.74
CA VAL A 780 24.57 -10.47 -10.91
C VAL A 780 25.27 -11.45 -9.96
N THR A 781 26.60 -11.34 -9.86
CA THR A 781 27.42 -12.05 -8.86
C THR A 781 27.59 -11.20 -7.61
N MET A 782 27.31 -11.76 -6.44
CA MET A 782 27.25 -11.03 -5.16
C MET A 782 27.90 -11.82 -4.03
N ALA A 783 28.80 -11.19 -3.30
CA ALA A 783 29.40 -11.75 -2.09
C ALA A 783 28.45 -11.64 -0.88
N THR A 784 28.70 -12.44 0.16
CA THR A 784 27.95 -12.41 1.43
C THR A 784 27.88 -11.01 2.03
N GLY A 785 26.66 -10.56 2.37
CA GLY A 785 26.38 -9.26 2.96
C GLY A 785 26.52 -8.08 1.99
N THR A 786 26.49 -8.32 0.68
CA THR A 786 26.47 -7.26 -0.35
C THR A 786 25.06 -7.09 -0.93
N ASN A 787 24.81 -5.91 -1.49
CA ASN A 787 23.56 -5.55 -2.15
C ASN A 787 23.81 -4.95 -3.54
N VAL A 788 22.78 -4.96 -4.39
CA VAL A 788 22.78 -4.30 -5.70
C VAL A 788 21.40 -3.68 -5.97
N THR A 789 21.37 -2.49 -6.55
CA THR A 789 20.13 -1.90 -7.06
C THR A 789 19.87 -2.40 -8.48
N GLY A 790 18.68 -2.93 -8.71
CA GLY A 790 18.14 -3.24 -10.04
C GLY A 790 16.89 -2.42 -10.34
N TYR A 791 16.40 -2.51 -11.57
CA TYR A 791 15.22 -1.77 -12.05
C TYR A 791 14.35 -2.67 -12.93
N VAL A 792 13.04 -2.69 -12.66
CA VAL A 792 12.03 -3.12 -13.63
C VAL A 792 11.65 -1.92 -14.48
N THR A 793 11.46 -2.13 -15.78
CA THR A 793 10.93 -1.10 -16.69
C THR A 793 9.53 -1.50 -17.13
N PHE A 794 8.56 -0.64 -16.84
CA PHE A 794 7.18 -0.75 -17.30
C PHE A 794 6.96 0.19 -18.49
N SER A 795 6.10 -0.17 -19.44
CA SER A 795 5.65 0.70 -20.53
C SER A 795 4.19 0.45 -20.84
N ALA A 796 3.44 1.53 -21.01
CA ALA A 796 2.03 1.51 -21.38
C ALA A 796 1.89 2.04 -22.81
N ALA A 797 1.28 1.27 -23.71
CA ALA A 797 0.91 1.80 -25.03
C ALA A 797 -0.14 2.93 -24.88
N THR A 798 -0.29 3.77 -25.92
CA THR A 798 -1.31 4.83 -25.93
C THR A 798 -2.76 4.32 -25.88
N SER A 799 -2.96 3.01 -26.12
CA SER A 799 -4.24 2.31 -26.00
C SER A 799 -4.50 1.68 -24.63
N VAL A 800 -3.54 1.74 -23.70
CA VAL A 800 -3.74 1.26 -22.32
C VAL A 800 -4.47 2.34 -21.53
N SER A 801 -5.64 2.01 -20.99
CA SER A 801 -6.43 2.96 -20.21
C SER A 801 -5.68 3.40 -18.94
N PRO A 802 -5.83 4.68 -18.53
CA PRO A 802 -5.58 5.06 -17.15
C PRO A 802 -6.27 4.13 -16.14
N GLY A 803 -5.70 3.97 -14.96
CA GLY A 803 -6.20 3.05 -13.93
C GLY A 803 -5.86 1.58 -14.16
N THR A 804 -5.25 1.23 -15.30
CA THR A 804 -4.70 -0.11 -15.51
C THR A 804 -3.60 -0.37 -14.47
N ALA A 805 -3.88 -1.21 -13.49
CA ALA A 805 -2.94 -1.64 -12.47
C ALA A 805 -2.28 -2.96 -12.91
N SER A 806 -0.95 -2.99 -12.89
CA SER A 806 -0.11 -4.16 -13.11
C SER A 806 0.63 -4.51 -11.81
N THR A 807 0.68 -5.79 -11.48
CA THR A 807 1.49 -6.35 -10.40
C THR A 807 2.62 -7.17 -11.02
N ALA A 808 3.78 -6.56 -11.20
CA ALA A 808 4.96 -7.28 -11.63
C ALA A 808 5.54 -8.13 -10.49
N ILE A 809 6.03 -9.32 -10.82
CA ILE A 809 6.73 -10.22 -9.91
C ILE A 809 8.18 -10.30 -10.40
N VAL A 810 9.12 -9.75 -9.61
CA VAL A 810 10.55 -9.90 -9.85
C VAL A 810 11.05 -11.08 -9.04
N SER A 811 11.62 -12.08 -9.71
CA SER A 811 12.20 -13.25 -9.08
C SER A 811 13.72 -13.26 -9.25
N ALA A 812 14.46 -13.54 -8.18
CA ALA A 812 15.91 -13.74 -8.21
C ALA A 812 16.24 -15.17 -7.74
N GLN A 813 16.96 -15.93 -8.55
CA GLN A 813 17.29 -17.34 -8.31
C GLN A 813 18.79 -17.62 -8.49
N SER A 814 19.38 -18.44 -7.62
CA SER A 814 20.79 -18.88 -7.74
C SER A 814 21.05 -19.67 -9.02
N SER A 815 22.06 -19.26 -9.78
CA SER A 815 22.49 -19.89 -11.03
C SER A 815 23.28 -21.20 -10.84
N LEU A 816 23.56 -21.60 -9.61
CA LEU A 816 24.25 -22.87 -9.30
C LEU A 816 23.38 -24.12 -9.55
N GLY A 817 22.09 -23.95 -9.85
CA GLY A 817 21.35 -24.87 -10.74
C GLY A 817 20.85 -26.16 -10.11
N SER A 818 19.82 -26.06 -9.27
CA SER A 818 18.89 -27.15 -8.94
C SER A 818 17.47 -26.62 -8.81
N SER A 819 16.46 -27.50 -8.78
CA SER A 819 15.07 -27.15 -8.39
C SER A 819 14.91 -26.85 -6.89
N THR A 820 16.01 -26.58 -6.20
CA THR A 820 16.12 -26.22 -4.77
C THR A 820 17.19 -25.14 -4.58
N ALA A 821 17.52 -24.40 -5.65
CA ALA A 821 18.47 -23.31 -5.63
C ALA A 821 17.79 -22.08 -5.00
N PRO A 822 18.44 -21.34 -4.08
CA PRO A 822 17.81 -20.22 -3.38
C PRO A 822 17.10 -19.27 -4.34
N SER A 823 15.82 -19.01 -4.08
CA SER A 823 14.94 -18.24 -4.95
C SER A 823 13.96 -17.41 -4.13
N ASN A 824 13.99 -16.09 -4.32
CA ASN A 824 13.05 -15.19 -3.66
C ASN A 824 12.42 -14.22 -4.69
N PHE A 825 11.28 -13.64 -4.35
CA PHE A 825 10.58 -12.68 -5.21
C PHE A 825 10.12 -11.44 -4.45
N ILE A 826 9.84 -10.37 -5.19
CA ILE A 826 9.15 -9.17 -4.70
C ILE A 826 8.06 -8.78 -5.70
N THR A 827 6.96 -8.20 -5.20
CA THR A 827 5.90 -7.65 -6.06
C THR A 827 6.07 -6.14 -6.23
N MET A 828 5.78 -5.65 -7.43
CA MET A 828 5.81 -4.22 -7.77
C MET A 828 4.47 -3.84 -8.37
N ARG A 829 3.73 -3.01 -7.66
CA ARG A 829 2.51 -2.40 -8.19
C ARG A 829 2.90 -1.18 -9.02
N MET A 830 2.38 -1.14 -10.24
CA MET A 830 2.45 0.00 -11.13
C MET A 830 1.07 0.27 -11.69
N VAL A 831 0.54 1.47 -11.44
CA VAL A 831 -0.71 1.93 -12.03
C VAL A 831 -0.38 2.85 -13.19
N VAL A 832 -1.02 2.63 -14.34
CA VAL A 832 -1.05 3.60 -15.44
C VAL A 832 -1.85 4.80 -14.94
N SER A 833 -1.16 5.79 -14.39
CA SER A 833 -1.75 7.07 -14.03
C SER A 833 -2.29 7.74 -15.29
N GLU A 834 -3.38 8.48 -15.14
CA GLU A 834 -3.82 9.37 -16.21
C GLU A 834 -2.78 10.49 -16.35
N ARG A 835 -2.44 10.88 -17.60
CA ARG A 835 -1.89 12.22 -17.79
C ARG A 835 -3.02 13.19 -17.55
N ILE A 836 -3.16 13.60 -16.28
CA ILE A 836 -4.05 14.66 -15.84
C ILE A 836 -3.51 15.96 -16.46
N ILE A 837 -3.86 16.21 -17.73
CA ILE A 837 -3.68 17.49 -18.41
C ILE A 837 -4.80 18.41 -17.90
N LEU A 838 -4.77 18.67 -16.60
CA LEU A 838 -5.40 19.84 -16.04
C LEU A 838 -4.67 21.04 -16.64
N VAL A 839 -5.44 21.98 -17.19
CA VAL A 839 -5.07 23.38 -17.08
C VAL A 839 -5.23 23.69 -15.58
N ILE A 840 -4.14 23.47 -14.82
CA ILE A 840 -4.13 23.67 -13.37
C ILE A 840 -4.30 25.17 -13.15
N ASP A 841 -5.35 25.54 -12.43
CA ASP A 841 -5.49 26.93 -12.06
C ASP A 841 -4.55 27.25 -10.91
N THR A 842 -3.88 28.39 -11.03
CA THR A 842 -3.02 28.97 -9.99
C THR A 842 -3.30 30.47 -9.80
N SER A 843 -4.25 31.00 -10.57
CA SER A 843 -4.63 32.42 -10.62
C SER A 843 -6.02 32.58 -10.02
N PRO A 844 -6.14 32.72 -8.69
CA PRO A 844 -7.45 32.87 -8.04
C PRO A 844 -8.19 34.10 -8.58
N PRO A 845 -9.54 34.11 -8.48
CA PRO A 845 -10.34 35.21 -9.00
C PRO A 845 -10.06 36.49 -8.21
N VAL A 846 -10.35 37.64 -8.81
CA VAL A 846 -10.01 38.94 -8.20
C VAL A 846 -11.25 39.82 -8.03
N CYS A 847 -11.61 40.07 -6.78
CA CYS A 847 -12.71 40.94 -6.35
C CYS A 847 -12.20 42.32 -5.93
N ASN A 848 -12.23 43.30 -6.84
CA ASN A 848 -11.82 44.68 -6.53
C ASN A 848 -13.03 45.56 -6.19
N ILE A 849 -13.07 46.12 -4.98
CA ILE A 849 -14.00 47.21 -4.63
C ILE A 849 -13.61 48.47 -5.42
N THR A 850 -14.54 49.00 -6.21
CA THR A 850 -14.32 50.19 -7.07
C THR A 850 -14.90 51.47 -6.47
N SER A 851 -15.97 51.37 -5.69
CA SER A 851 -16.57 52.49 -4.96
C SER A 851 -17.43 52.00 -3.80
N VAL A 852 -17.47 52.79 -2.73
CA VAL A 852 -18.33 52.62 -1.55
C VAL A 852 -19.11 53.91 -1.37
N ASP A 853 -20.42 53.84 -1.53
CA ASP A 853 -21.34 54.98 -1.46
C ASP A 853 -22.16 54.89 -0.16
N GLY A 854 -21.92 55.82 0.77
CA GLY A 854 -22.54 55.84 2.10
C GLY A 854 -21.62 55.33 3.23
N ASN A 855 -22.06 55.47 4.49
CA ASN A 855 -21.38 54.88 5.66
C ASN A 855 -22.30 54.75 6.89
N CYS A 856 -21.98 53.80 7.77
CA CYS A 856 -22.73 53.54 9.00
C CYS A 856 -21.92 53.94 10.23
N THR A 857 -22.05 55.19 10.67
CA THR A 857 -21.48 55.64 11.95
C THR A 857 -22.31 55.12 13.13
N ALA A 858 -21.78 55.18 14.36
CA ALA A 858 -22.44 54.64 15.54
C ALA A 858 -23.90 55.11 15.73
N GLY A 859 -24.19 56.40 15.50
CA GLY A 859 -25.54 56.94 15.57
C GLY A 859 -26.49 56.49 14.45
N ARG A 860 -25.97 55.89 13.37
CA ARG A 860 -26.75 55.29 12.27
C ARG A 860 -26.97 53.79 12.43
N GLN A 861 -26.23 53.12 13.31
CA GLN A 861 -26.43 51.69 13.63
C GLN A 861 -27.47 51.51 14.77
N HIS A 862 -28.05 52.60 15.29
CA HIS A 862 -29.06 52.53 16.33
C HIS A 862 -30.39 51.95 15.78
N PRO A 863 -31.00 50.92 16.43
CA PRO A 863 -32.14 50.19 15.88
C PRO A 863 -33.30 51.06 15.37
N ASP A 864 -33.65 52.13 16.11
CA ASP A 864 -34.76 53.02 15.79
C ASP A 864 -34.61 53.81 14.47
N VAL A 865 -33.40 53.89 13.89
CA VAL A 865 -33.10 54.70 12.70
C VAL A 865 -32.23 53.96 11.67
N CYS A 866 -31.78 52.74 11.94
CA CYS A 866 -30.77 52.08 11.11
C CYS A 866 -31.25 51.75 9.69
N ALA A 867 -32.57 51.60 9.51
CA ALA A 867 -33.21 51.35 8.23
C ALA A 867 -33.25 52.58 7.31
N ASP A 868 -33.19 53.80 7.87
CA ASP A 868 -33.23 55.06 7.11
C ASP A 868 -31.90 55.38 6.41
N TRP A 869 -30.81 54.69 6.78
CA TRP A 869 -29.47 54.94 6.27
C TRP A 869 -28.99 53.78 5.39
N SER A 870 -29.14 53.93 4.07
CA SER A 870 -28.62 52.99 3.08
C SER A 870 -27.14 53.22 2.75
N TRP A 871 -26.44 52.15 2.38
CA TRP A 871 -25.10 52.18 1.79
C TRP A 871 -25.01 51.14 0.65
N SER A 872 -24.08 51.34 -0.28
CA SER A 872 -23.86 50.44 -1.42
C SER A 872 -22.39 50.36 -1.84
N VAL A 873 -22.00 49.24 -2.43
CA VAL A 873 -20.62 48.93 -2.83
C VAL A 873 -20.62 48.36 -4.24
N ARG A 874 -19.87 49.00 -5.15
CA ARG A 874 -19.67 48.51 -6.52
C ARG A 874 -18.30 47.87 -6.64
N MET A 875 -18.29 46.67 -7.19
CA MET A 875 -17.14 45.79 -7.31
C MET A 875 -16.89 45.48 -8.80
N ARG A 876 -15.62 45.27 -9.15
CA ARG A 876 -15.16 44.72 -10.42
C ARG A 876 -14.60 43.34 -10.12
N VAL A 877 -15.23 42.32 -10.66
CA VAL A 877 -14.85 40.92 -10.52
C VAL A 877 -14.27 40.45 -11.85
N ILE A 878 -13.12 39.77 -11.83
CA ILE A 878 -12.47 39.20 -13.01
C ILE A 878 -11.76 37.91 -12.60
N ASP A 879 -11.59 37.01 -13.55
CA ASP A 879 -10.73 35.84 -13.44
C ASP A 879 -9.81 35.77 -14.68
N SER A 880 -8.59 35.27 -14.51
CA SER A 880 -7.61 35.08 -15.60
C SER A 880 -7.01 33.66 -15.63
N GLY A 881 -7.64 32.73 -14.92
CA GLY A 881 -7.33 31.30 -14.94
C GLY A 881 -8.35 30.55 -15.79
N LEU A 882 -9.07 29.61 -15.19
CA LEU A 882 -10.13 28.82 -15.83
C LEU A 882 -11.45 29.58 -15.99
N GLY A 883 -11.62 30.72 -15.34
CA GLY A 883 -12.77 31.61 -15.49
C GLY A 883 -13.77 31.54 -14.34
N LEU A 884 -14.54 32.61 -14.19
CA LEU A 884 -15.51 32.79 -13.10
C LEU A 884 -16.57 31.68 -13.08
N SER A 885 -16.85 31.13 -11.90
CA SER A 885 -17.87 30.10 -11.66
C SER A 885 -19.11 30.67 -10.97
N ARG A 886 -18.93 31.38 -9.85
CA ARG A 886 -20.04 31.92 -9.03
C ARG A 886 -19.63 33.19 -8.28
N VAL A 887 -20.58 34.08 -8.06
CA VAL A 887 -20.46 35.27 -7.21
C VAL A 887 -21.68 35.33 -6.30
N TYR A 888 -21.47 35.41 -4.98
CA TYR A 888 -22.54 35.39 -3.97
C TYR A 888 -22.13 36.17 -2.72
N GLY A 889 -23.09 36.41 -1.81
CA GLY A 889 -22.87 37.06 -0.52
C GLY A 889 -24.12 36.94 0.35
N ASP A 890 -24.10 37.49 1.56
CA ASP A 890 -25.28 37.50 2.44
C ASP A 890 -26.40 38.39 1.85
N VAL A 891 -27.47 37.74 1.39
CA VAL A 891 -28.69 38.37 0.88
C VAL A 891 -29.87 38.02 1.79
N SER A 892 -30.19 38.96 2.68
CA SER A 892 -31.21 38.81 3.73
C SER A 892 -32.21 39.98 3.67
N THR A 893 -33.11 40.09 4.67
CA THR A 893 -34.25 41.04 4.58
C THR A 893 -33.78 42.49 4.78
N GLY A 894 -33.42 43.14 3.67
CA GLY A 894 -32.90 44.51 3.64
C GLY A 894 -31.55 44.67 2.95
N THR A 895 -30.98 43.58 2.41
CA THR A 895 -29.77 43.62 1.57
C THR A 895 -30.07 43.12 0.16
N VAL A 896 -29.32 43.59 -0.84
CA VAL A 896 -29.49 43.24 -2.25
C VAL A 896 -28.12 43.16 -2.93
N LEU A 897 -27.77 41.97 -3.44
CA LEU A 897 -26.66 41.76 -4.37
C LEU A 897 -27.21 41.69 -5.80
N THR A 898 -26.57 42.40 -6.72
CA THR A 898 -26.82 42.33 -8.16
C THR A 898 -25.48 42.12 -8.89
N THR A 899 -25.48 41.29 -9.92
CA THR A 899 -24.30 40.98 -10.74
C THR A 899 -24.66 41.08 -12.22
N ASP A 900 -23.70 41.45 -13.06
CA ASP A 900 -23.87 41.26 -14.51
C ASP A 900 -23.97 39.76 -14.82
N THR A 901 -24.82 39.40 -15.78
CA THR A 901 -25.00 37.99 -16.18
C THR A 901 -23.80 37.47 -16.96
N PHE A 902 -23.17 36.41 -16.46
CA PHE A 902 -22.07 35.70 -17.12
C PHE A 902 -22.38 34.21 -17.31
N VAL A 903 -21.54 33.54 -18.09
CA VAL A 903 -21.53 32.06 -18.25
C VAL A 903 -20.35 31.52 -17.45
N THR A 904 -20.54 30.42 -16.73
CA THR A 904 -19.49 29.70 -16.00
C THR A 904 -18.29 29.41 -16.91
N GLY A 905 -17.07 29.71 -16.43
CA GLY A 905 -15.84 29.69 -17.24
C GLY A 905 -15.57 31.01 -17.98
N LEU A 906 -16.06 32.15 -17.48
CA LEU A 906 -15.75 33.47 -18.06
C LEU A 906 -14.34 33.92 -17.68
N GLN A 907 -13.41 33.85 -18.65
CA GLN A 907 -12.00 34.24 -18.54
C GLN A 907 -11.76 35.65 -19.08
N ASP A 908 -10.79 36.39 -18.51
CA ASP A 908 -10.27 37.72 -18.87
C ASP A 908 -11.28 38.88 -18.99
N VAL A 909 -12.57 38.61 -18.87
CA VAL A 909 -13.65 39.59 -18.98
C VAL A 909 -14.17 39.93 -17.58
N ALA A 910 -14.00 41.19 -17.20
CA ALA A 910 -14.50 41.67 -15.92
C ALA A 910 -16.00 41.95 -15.95
N ILE A 911 -16.70 41.48 -14.91
CA ILE A 911 -18.09 41.79 -14.61
C ILE A 911 -18.20 42.80 -13.48
N SER A 912 -19.30 43.54 -13.42
CA SER A 912 -19.65 44.32 -12.24
C SER A 912 -20.53 43.53 -11.29
N ALA A 913 -20.29 43.71 -9.99
CA ALA A 913 -21.21 43.35 -8.93
C ALA A 913 -21.52 44.61 -8.12
N ASN A 914 -22.76 44.73 -7.64
CA ASN A 914 -23.23 45.85 -6.84
C ASN A 914 -24.05 45.32 -5.66
N TYR A 915 -23.57 45.58 -4.45
CA TYR A 915 -24.23 45.24 -3.19
C TYR A 915 -24.85 46.50 -2.58
N SER A 916 -26.01 46.37 -1.93
CA SER A 916 -26.63 47.46 -1.19
C SER A 916 -27.33 46.95 0.06
N SER A 917 -27.36 47.76 1.11
CA SER A 917 -27.84 47.40 2.44
C SER A 917 -28.23 48.65 3.24
N THR A 918 -28.77 48.46 4.44
CA THR A 918 -29.01 49.51 5.45
C THR A 918 -28.00 49.42 6.59
N CYS A 919 -27.93 50.44 7.44
CA CYS A 919 -27.07 50.41 8.61
C CYS A 919 -27.56 49.49 9.74
N CYS A 920 -28.68 48.78 9.56
CA CYS A 920 -29.04 47.65 10.43
C CYS A 920 -28.17 46.41 10.16
N PHE A 921 -27.63 46.29 8.94
CA PHE A 921 -26.68 45.26 8.54
C PHE A 921 -25.40 45.95 8.04
N PRO A 922 -24.52 46.40 8.96
CA PRO A 922 -23.37 47.27 8.64
C PRO A 922 -22.18 46.54 7.97
N LYS A 923 -22.35 45.27 7.58
CA LYS A 923 -21.28 44.40 7.06
C LYS A 923 -21.63 43.84 5.67
N MET A 924 -20.60 43.64 4.86
CA MET A 924 -20.61 42.98 3.56
C MET A 924 -19.54 41.90 3.53
N THR A 925 -19.88 40.72 3.04
CA THR A 925 -18.95 39.78 2.44
C THR A 925 -19.55 39.32 1.11
N VAL A 926 -18.87 39.62 0.00
CA VAL A 926 -19.19 39.06 -1.32
C VAL A 926 -18.03 38.16 -1.75
N THR A 927 -18.32 36.88 -1.88
CA THR A 927 -17.37 35.84 -2.29
C THR A 927 -17.48 35.61 -3.79
N VAL A 928 -16.33 35.61 -4.45
CA VAL A 928 -16.14 35.19 -5.84
C VAL A 928 -15.46 33.83 -5.84
N VAL A 929 -15.84 32.94 -6.76
CA VAL A 929 -15.18 31.65 -6.96
C VAL A 929 -14.95 31.39 -8.44
N ASP A 930 -13.76 30.92 -8.79
CA ASP A 930 -13.38 30.44 -10.13
C ASP A 930 -13.89 29.00 -10.39
N LEU A 931 -13.50 28.42 -11.53
CA LEU A 931 -13.87 27.05 -11.91
C LEU A 931 -13.06 25.96 -11.18
N ALA A 932 -11.84 26.26 -10.72
CA ALA A 932 -11.02 25.36 -9.92
C ALA A 932 -11.51 25.21 -8.47
N GLY A 933 -12.22 26.23 -7.97
CA GLY A 933 -12.75 26.32 -6.61
C GLY A 933 -12.11 27.44 -5.77
N TYR A 934 -11.07 28.14 -6.22
CA TYR A 934 -10.43 29.16 -5.37
C TYR A 934 -11.31 30.39 -5.19
N VAL A 935 -11.22 31.00 -4.00
CA VAL A 935 -12.02 32.17 -3.63
C VAL A 935 -11.20 33.45 -3.46
N ASP A 936 -11.87 34.57 -3.69
CA ASP A 936 -11.52 35.89 -3.18
C ASP A 936 -12.77 36.60 -2.65
N GLN A 937 -12.59 37.56 -1.74
CA GLN A 937 -13.70 38.20 -1.01
C GLN A 937 -13.60 39.72 -0.98
N CYS A 938 -14.59 40.38 -1.58
CA CYS A 938 -14.85 41.79 -1.32
C CYS A 938 -15.54 41.93 0.05
N VAL A 939 -14.82 42.46 1.04
CA VAL A 939 -15.33 42.71 2.41
C VAL A 939 -15.44 44.21 2.67
N VAL A 940 -16.55 44.65 3.25
CA VAL A 940 -16.74 46.00 3.81
C VAL A 940 -17.42 45.85 5.16
N ASP A 941 -16.78 46.33 6.23
CA ASP A 941 -17.35 46.24 7.58
C ASP A 941 -17.36 47.64 8.24
N PHE A 942 -18.55 48.12 8.60
CA PHE A 942 -18.75 49.36 9.34
C PHE A 942 -19.05 49.11 10.83
N SER A 943 -19.10 47.87 11.30
CA SER A 943 -19.42 47.57 12.71
C SER A 943 -18.41 48.22 13.67
N ILE A 944 -18.91 48.68 14.82
CA ILE A 944 -18.12 49.48 15.76
C ILE A 944 -17.26 48.54 16.62
N PRO A 945 -15.92 48.71 16.68
CA PRO A 945 -15.08 47.85 17.51
C PRO A 945 -15.31 48.12 19.00
N THR A 946 -15.75 47.11 19.74
CA THR A 946 -15.72 47.08 21.21
C THR A 946 -14.31 46.86 21.73
N THR A 947 -13.48 47.90 21.64
CA THR A 947 -12.28 48.11 22.45
C THR A 947 -11.24 46.99 22.53
N GLU A 948 -10.86 46.41 21.39
CA GLU A 948 -9.45 46.15 21.07
C GLU A 948 -9.28 46.08 19.53
N ALA A 949 -8.08 46.34 19.01
CA ALA A 949 -7.89 46.74 17.63
C ALA A 949 -6.89 45.85 16.84
N PRO A 950 -7.29 45.24 15.72
CA PRO A 950 -6.34 44.70 14.74
C PRO A 950 -5.68 45.83 13.92
N PRO A 951 -4.45 45.64 13.42
CA PRO A 951 -3.70 46.69 12.72
C PRO A 951 -4.26 47.00 11.33
N THR A 952 -4.46 48.29 11.01
CA THR A 952 -4.92 48.73 9.68
C THR A 952 -3.74 48.95 8.73
N THR A 953 -3.59 48.09 7.72
CA THR A 953 -2.53 48.19 6.70
C THR A 953 -2.88 49.21 5.60
N THR A 954 -2.45 50.46 5.77
CA THR A 954 -2.66 51.53 4.78
C THR A 954 -1.78 51.35 3.53
N ARG A 955 -2.33 50.78 2.45
CA ARG A 955 -1.66 50.69 1.14
C ARG A 955 -1.60 52.08 0.48
N VAL A 956 -0.42 52.66 0.38
CA VAL A 956 -0.19 53.97 -0.28
C VAL A 956 -0.33 53.82 -1.80
N PRO A 957 -1.06 54.71 -2.52
CA PRO A 957 -1.16 54.64 -3.97
C PRO A 957 0.14 55.09 -4.66
N PRO A 958 0.58 54.44 -5.74
CA PRO A 958 1.80 54.81 -6.46
C PRO A 958 1.64 56.17 -7.15
N THR A 959 2.49 57.12 -6.77
CA THR A 959 2.44 58.50 -7.30
C THR A 959 2.95 58.55 -8.75
N THR A 960 2.13 59.01 -9.68
CA THR A 960 2.49 59.16 -11.10
C THR A 960 3.47 60.32 -11.32
N THR A 961 4.78 60.05 -11.28
CA THR A 961 5.84 61.02 -11.60
C THR A 961 6.12 61.09 -13.11
N ARG A 962 5.45 62.01 -13.79
CA ARG A 962 5.65 62.33 -15.21
C ARG A 962 7.00 63.02 -15.44
N VAL A 963 7.91 62.39 -16.16
CA VAL A 963 9.22 62.94 -16.59
C VAL A 963 9.26 63.07 -18.14
N PRO A 964 9.96 64.05 -18.75
CA PRO A 964 9.80 64.37 -20.17
C PRO A 964 10.51 63.41 -21.14
N PRO A 965 10.08 63.35 -22.43
CA PRO A 965 10.72 62.49 -23.43
C PRO A 965 12.14 62.97 -23.75
N THR A 966 13.14 62.18 -23.38
CA THR A 966 14.55 62.46 -23.66
C THR A 966 15.05 61.55 -24.77
N THR A 967 15.15 62.07 -26.00
CA THR A 967 15.64 61.33 -27.17
C THR A 967 17.14 61.05 -27.08
N THR A 968 17.53 59.80 -26.82
CA THR A 968 18.96 59.41 -26.88
C THR A 968 19.19 58.01 -27.45
N ARG A 969 19.45 57.99 -28.76
CA ARG A 969 20.55 57.27 -29.42
C ARG A 969 20.82 55.80 -29.02
N VAL A 970 20.49 54.90 -29.95
CA VAL A 970 20.96 53.50 -29.99
C VAL A 970 22.49 53.41 -29.76
N PRO A 971 22.95 52.64 -28.76
CA PRO A 971 24.33 52.16 -28.71
C PRO A 971 24.50 50.98 -29.67
N HIS A 972 25.46 51.05 -30.59
CA HIS A 972 25.93 49.84 -31.27
C HIS A 972 26.85 49.07 -30.31
N THR A 973 26.36 47.98 -29.73
CA THR A 973 27.23 46.94 -29.17
C THR A 973 27.87 46.16 -30.33
N THR A 974 29.20 46.04 -30.29
CA THR A 974 29.98 45.29 -31.29
C THR A 974 29.75 43.80 -31.14
N ALA A 975 29.58 43.09 -32.26
CA ALA A 975 29.52 41.63 -32.26
C ALA A 975 30.82 41.04 -31.67
N VAL A 976 30.68 40.22 -30.62
CA VAL A 976 31.78 39.43 -30.06
C VAL A 976 31.76 38.07 -30.75
N THR A 977 32.77 37.80 -31.57
CA THR A 977 33.02 36.47 -32.13
C THR A 977 33.68 35.61 -31.05
N TRP A 978 32.98 34.58 -30.58
CA TRP A 978 33.52 33.60 -29.64
C TRP A 978 34.30 32.51 -30.38
N ASP A 979 35.39 32.02 -29.77
CA ASP A 979 36.22 30.94 -30.31
C ASP A 979 35.58 29.56 -30.03
N MET A 980 35.87 28.56 -30.86
CA MET A 980 35.10 27.29 -30.93
C MET A 980 35.47 26.24 -29.86
N THR A 981 35.52 26.65 -28.58
CA THR A 981 35.73 25.75 -27.42
C THR A 981 34.45 25.43 -26.63
N VAL A 982 33.29 25.88 -27.14
CA VAL A 982 31.99 25.96 -26.43
C VAL A 982 31.29 24.60 -26.19
N VAL A 983 31.83 23.49 -26.70
CA VAL A 983 31.12 22.19 -26.73
C VAL A 983 30.85 21.59 -25.34
N ALA A 984 31.79 21.72 -24.39
CA ALA A 984 31.78 20.96 -23.13
C ALA A 984 30.62 21.29 -22.16
N ASP A 985 30.02 22.47 -22.27
CA ASP A 985 28.98 22.96 -21.36
C ASP A 985 27.61 23.17 -22.05
N THR A 986 27.44 22.56 -23.22
CA THR A 986 26.17 22.57 -23.96
C THR A 986 25.22 21.50 -23.43
N VAL A 987 23.95 21.85 -23.24
CA VAL A 987 22.84 20.89 -23.06
C VAL A 987 22.07 20.76 -24.37
N ALA A 988 21.73 19.53 -24.73
CA ALA A 988 20.88 19.19 -25.86
C ALA A 988 19.61 18.47 -25.40
N MET A 989 18.54 18.61 -26.17
CA MET A 989 17.25 17.97 -25.94
C MET A 989 16.61 17.50 -27.25
N GLU A 990 15.83 16.43 -27.18
CA GLU A 990 15.05 15.89 -28.30
C GLU A 990 13.56 16.24 -28.12
N VAL A 991 13.02 17.13 -28.96
CA VAL A 991 11.68 17.71 -28.80
C VAL A 991 10.72 17.21 -29.88
N ASN A 992 9.46 16.92 -29.51
CA ASN A 992 8.36 16.49 -30.39
C ASN A 992 7.78 17.60 -31.28
N MET A 993 8.62 18.31 -32.02
CA MET A 993 8.22 19.42 -32.89
C MET A 993 9.03 19.47 -34.18
N ALA A 994 8.47 20.08 -35.22
CA ALA A 994 9.19 20.33 -36.47
C ALA A 994 10.07 21.59 -36.39
N VAL A 995 11.15 21.64 -37.19
CA VAL A 995 12.08 22.80 -37.26
C VAL A 995 11.33 24.12 -37.54
N SER A 996 10.24 24.08 -38.31
CA SER A 996 9.40 25.23 -38.62
C SER A 996 8.51 25.73 -37.48
N GLU A 997 8.28 24.91 -36.43
CA GLU A 997 7.50 25.30 -35.26
C GLU A 997 8.36 26.08 -34.25
N PHE A 998 9.67 25.83 -34.19
CA PHE A 998 10.62 26.60 -33.38
C PHE A 998 10.99 27.92 -34.08
N ASN A 999 9.99 28.77 -34.24
CA ASN A 999 10.11 30.11 -34.84
C ASN A 999 10.74 31.11 -33.84
N GLU A 1000 10.98 32.36 -34.28
CA GLU A 1000 11.61 33.39 -33.42
C GLU A 1000 10.79 33.79 -32.18
N GLU A 1001 9.48 33.54 -32.15
CA GLU A 1001 8.62 33.80 -30.98
C GLU A 1001 8.80 32.70 -29.94
N VAL A 1002 8.61 31.42 -30.32
CA VAL A 1002 8.86 30.25 -29.46
C VAL A 1002 10.29 30.24 -28.94
N LYS A 1003 11.26 30.54 -29.82
CA LYS A 1003 12.68 30.69 -29.48
C LYS A 1003 12.95 31.78 -28.44
N MET A 1004 12.22 32.91 -28.47
CA MET A 1004 12.38 33.95 -27.45
C MET A 1004 11.71 33.58 -26.13
N ILE A 1005 10.54 32.93 -26.15
CA ILE A 1005 9.86 32.42 -24.94
C ILE A 1005 10.75 31.39 -24.25
N PHE A 1006 11.24 30.39 -24.99
CA PHE A 1006 12.24 29.40 -24.53
C PHE A 1006 13.43 30.05 -23.82
N LYS A 1007 14.04 31.08 -24.43
CA LYS A 1007 15.20 31.79 -23.84
C LYS A 1007 14.86 32.59 -22.59
N VAL A 1008 13.64 33.13 -22.48
CA VAL A 1008 13.16 33.80 -21.25
C VAL A 1008 12.95 32.77 -20.15
N THR A 1009 12.26 31.66 -20.42
CA THR A 1009 12.00 30.62 -19.42
C THR A 1009 13.29 30.01 -18.88
N VAL A 1010 14.23 29.60 -19.76
CA VAL A 1010 15.53 29.06 -19.34
C VAL A 1010 16.33 30.05 -18.47
N ALA A 1011 16.27 31.35 -18.77
CA ALA A 1011 16.93 32.38 -17.95
C ALA A 1011 16.27 32.58 -16.58
N ASN A 1012 14.93 32.58 -16.53
CA ASN A 1012 14.15 32.67 -15.30
C ASN A 1012 14.39 31.45 -14.40
N SER A 1013 14.36 30.25 -14.96
CA SER A 1013 14.67 28.99 -14.27
C SER A 1013 16.11 28.95 -13.75
N MET A 1014 17.09 29.40 -14.54
CA MET A 1014 18.48 29.52 -14.09
C MET A 1014 18.60 30.50 -12.91
N THR A 1015 17.89 31.63 -12.96
CA THR A 1015 17.86 32.63 -11.88
C THR A 1015 17.24 32.06 -10.61
N SER A 1016 16.06 31.42 -10.72
CA SER A 1016 15.37 30.79 -9.59
C SER A 1016 16.20 29.68 -8.97
N TYR A 1017 16.85 28.84 -9.78
CA TYR A 1017 17.74 27.78 -9.31
C TYR A 1017 18.94 28.36 -8.56
N CYS A 1018 19.52 29.46 -9.06
CA CYS A 1018 20.64 30.14 -8.42
C CYS A 1018 20.26 30.94 -7.16
N GLN A 1019 19.01 31.37 -7.00
CA GLN A 1019 18.51 31.95 -5.74
C GLN A 1019 18.52 30.90 -4.62
N THR A 1020 18.07 29.68 -4.89
CA THR A 1020 18.08 28.57 -3.92
C THR A 1020 19.50 28.06 -3.63
N HIS A 1021 20.32 27.85 -4.67
CA HIS A 1021 21.61 27.14 -4.55
C HIS A 1021 22.86 28.05 -4.56
N VAL A 1022 22.71 29.34 -4.22
CA VAL A 1022 23.80 30.34 -4.21
C VAL A 1022 25.01 29.92 -3.36
N MET A 1023 24.77 29.17 -2.28
CA MET A 1023 25.82 28.68 -1.39
C MET A 1023 26.57 27.44 -1.93
N GLU A 1024 26.00 26.73 -2.91
CA GLU A 1024 26.53 25.46 -3.40
C GLU A 1024 27.31 25.65 -4.71
N PHE A 1025 26.71 26.33 -5.70
CA PHE A 1025 27.34 26.51 -7.01
C PHE A 1025 28.00 27.88 -7.13
N VAL A 1026 29.31 27.89 -7.42
CA VAL A 1026 30.09 29.13 -7.59
C VAL A 1026 29.58 29.96 -8.78
N SER A 1027 29.06 29.31 -9.82
CA SER A 1027 28.40 29.92 -10.98
C SER A 1027 27.11 30.69 -10.64
N CYS A 1028 26.52 30.46 -9.47
CA CYS A 1028 25.30 31.12 -9.00
C CYS A 1028 25.56 32.36 -8.12
N ARG A 1029 26.82 32.81 -7.97
CA ARG A 1029 27.19 33.93 -7.10
C ARG A 1029 27.61 35.16 -7.90
N GLN A 1030 27.14 36.34 -7.52
CA GLN A 1030 27.64 37.60 -8.09
C GLN A 1030 29.08 37.90 -7.62
N THR A 1031 29.94 38.35 -8.54
CA THR A 1031 31.36 38.64 -8.26
C THR A 1031 31.62 40.12 -7.97
N GLU A 1032 31.25 40.59 -6.78
CA GLU A 1032 31.52 41.97 -6.32
C GLU A 1032 33.02 42.28 -6.19
N HIS A 1033 33.50 43.29 -6.94
CA HIS A 1033 34.90 43.72 -6.92
C HIS A 1033 35.27 44.62 -5.71
N ARG A 1034 34.76 44.34 -4.50
CA ARG A 1034 35.13 45.09 -3.27
C ARG A 1034 35.11 44.26 -1.97
N ALA A 1035 36.30 44.00 -1.43
CA ALA A 1035 36.44 43.29 -0.16
C ALA A 1035 36.01 44.13 1.06
N LYS A 1036 34.87 43.78 1.71
CA LYS A 1036 34.73 43.62 3.19
C LYS A 1036 33.28 43.43 3.70
N ARG A 1037 32.54 42.43 3.19
CA ARG A 1037 31.57 41.59 3.94
C ARG A 1037 31.07 40.49 3.00
N SER A 1038 30.67 39.35 3.55
CA SER A 1038 30.21 38.19 2.77
C SER A 1038 28.69 38.13 2.76
N THR A 1039 28.04 38.96 1.94
CA THR A 1039 26.75 38.57 1.36
C THR A 1039 27.06 37.76 0.10
N HIS A 1040 26.31 36.69 -0.12
CA HIS A 1040 26.39 35.92 -1.37
C HIS A 1040 25.07 36.17 -2.10
N ASP A 1041 25.05 37.27 -2.85
CA ASP A 1041 23.86 37.67 -3.59
C ASP A 1041 23.76 36.81 -4.88
N PRO A 1042 22.58 36.26 -5.21
CA PRO A 1042 22.43 35.25 -6.25
C PRO A 1042 22.57 35.85 -7.66
N GLN A 1043 23.09 35.07 -8.59
CA GLN A 1043 23.26 35.48 -9.98
C GLN A 1043 21.92 35.44 -10.72
N GLU A 1044 21.48 36.60 -11.21
CA GLU A 1044 20.35 36.75 -12.13
C GLU A 1044 20.81 36.60 -13.57
N PHE A 1045 19.98 36.02 -14.44
CA PHE A 1045 20.24 35.76 -15.86
C PHE A 1045 19.09 36.30 -16.71
N ASP A 1046 19.39 36.80 -17.91
CA ASP A 1046 18.39 37.24 -18.89
C ASP A 1046 18.36 36.37 -20.17
N SER A 1047 17.35 36.59 -21.01
CA SER A 1047 17.18 35.84 -22.27
C SER A 1047 18.32 36.04 -23.28
N GLY A 1048 19.19 37.05 -23.10
CA GLY A 1048 20.43 37.25 -23.84
C GLY A 1048 21.57 36.36 -23.36
N ASN A 1049 21.56 35.91 -22.10
CA ASN A 1049 22.56 34.98 -21.57
C ASN A 1049 22.42 33.56 -22.13
N VAL A 1050 21.21 33.15 -22.47
CA VAL A 1050 20.93 31.86 -23.14
C VAL A 1050 21.38 31.93 -24.59
N ILE A 1051 22.16 30.95 -25.06
CA ILE A 1051 22.73 30.92 -26.41
C ILE A 1051 22.49 29.54 -27.03
N ILE A 1052 21.65 29.50 -28.07
CA ILE A 1052 21.40 28.32 -28.90
C ILE A 1052 22.56 28.16 -29.87
N LEU A 1053 23.06 26.93 -30.08
CA LEU A 1053 24.19 26.66 -30.95
C LEU A 1053 23.86 26.91 -32.44
N GLU A 1054 24.88 27.34 -33.19
CA GLU A 1054 24.77 27.49 -34.64
C GLU A 1054 24.46 26.14 -35.30
N GLY A 1055 23.47 26.12 -36.20
CA GLY A 1055 22.96 24.89 -36.80
C GLY A 1055 21.89 24.15 -35.97
N PHE A 1056 21.42 24.72 -34.85
CA PHE A 1056 20.29 24.22 -34.08
C PHE A 1056 19.11 25.24 -34.05
N PRO A 1057 17.85 24.78 -33.96
CA PRO A 1057 17.43 23.37 -33.96
C PRO A 1057 17.61 22.70 -35.33
N LYS A 1058 17.74 21.37 -35.31
CA LYS A 1058 17.89 20.51 -36.49
C LYS A 1058 16.94 19.32 -36.41
N ALA A 1059 16.55 18.76 -37.55
CA ALA A 1059 15.77 17.52 -37.57
C ALA A 1059 16.54 16.37 -36.90
N SER A 1060 15.81 15.55 -36.15
CA SER A 1060 16.29 14.34 -35.49
C SER A 1060 16.40 13.16 -36.48
N VAL A 1061 16.84 12.01 -35.97
CA VAL A 1061 16.71 10.70 -36.63
C VAL A 1061 15.23 10.26 -36.69
N SER A 1062 14.39 10.74 -35.77
CA SER A 1062 12.92 10.59 -35.85
C SER A 1062 12.32 11.73 -36.69
N PRO A 1063 11.40 11.47 -37.64
CA PRO A 1063 10.92 12.48 -38.59
C PRO A 1063 10.11 13.62 -37.93
N ASP A 1064 9.46 13.33 -36.81
CA ASP A 1064 8.57 14.27 -36.10
C ASP A 1064 9.28 15.03 -34.95
N ARG A 1065 10.62 14.97 -34.89
CA ARG A 1065 11.41 15.53 -33.79
C ARG A 1065 12.53 16.45 -34.26
N ILE A 1066 12.96 17.34 -33.37
CA ILE A 1066 14.21 18.10 -33.49
C ILE A 1066 15.17 17.81 -32.34
N THR A 1067 16.47 17.89 -32.62
CA THR A 1067 17.45 18.22 -31.59
C THR A 1067 17.51 19.74 -31.43
N LEU A 1068 17.41 20.24 -30.21
CA LEU A 1068 17.72 21.63 -29.83
C LEU A 1068 18.93 21.60 -28.87
N ALA A 1069 19.97 22.41 -29.13
CA ALA A 1069 21.18 22.45 -28.30
C ALA A 1069 21.59 23.88 -27.98
N PHE A 1070 21.95 24.14 -26.73
CA PHE A 1070 22.19 25.48 -26.19
C PHE A 1070 23.08 25.44 -24.93
N PHE A 1071 23.57 26.61 -24.52
CA PHE A 1071 24.26 26.82 -23.24
C PHE A 1071 23.83 28.15 -22.62
N VAL A 1072 24.22 28.40 -21.37
CA VAL A 1072 23.95 29.67 -20.68
C VAL A 1072 25.28 30.34 -20.32
N SER A 1073 25.50 31.55 -20.83
CA SER A 1073 26.68 32.36 -20.53
C SER A 1073 26.60 33.00 -19.13
N ASN A 1074 27.75 33.18 -18.46
CA ASN A 1074 27.79 33.86 -17.17
C ASN A 1074 27.65 35.40 -17.37
N PRO A 1075 26.72 36.09 -16.69
CA PRO A 1075 26.47 37.52 -16.92
C PRO A 1075 27.58 38.46 -16.46
N ASN A 1076 28.38 38.05 -15.46
CA ASN A 1076 29.23 38.95 -14.66
C ASN A 1076 30.75 38.74 -14.86
N SER A 1077 31.17 37.83 -15.75
CA SER A 1077 32.61 37.54 -15.92
C SER A 1077 32.99 37.01 -17.31
N SER A 1078 34.25 37.17 -17.69
CA SER A 1078 34.88 36.49 -18.83
C SER A 1078 35.29 35.05 -18.48
N ALA A 1079 34.46 34.34 -17.71
CA ALA A 1079 34.67 32.96 -17.31
C ALA A 1079 33.99 31.99 -18.29
N ALA A 1080 34.10 30.69 -18.00
CA ALA A 1080 33.31 29.66 -18.68
C ALA A 1080 31.79 29.92 -18.52
N PRO A 1081 30.95 29.38 -19.43
CA PRO A 1081 29.50 29.35 -19.24
C PRO A 1081 29.08 28.61 -17.95
N VAL A 1082 27.79 28.65 -17.65
CA VAL A 1082 27.17 27.78 -16.64
C VAL A 1082 27.53 26.33 -16.96
N PRO A 1083 28.10 25.55 -16.01
CA PRO A 1083 28.51 24.18 -16.28
C PRO A 1083 27.40 23.31 -16.85
N GLY A 1084 27.69 22.53 -17.90
CA GLY A 1084 26.69 21.73 -18.61
C GLY A 1084 25.89 20.79 -17.71
N SER A 1085 26.51 20.26 -16.64
CA SER A 1085 25.86 19.42 -15.62
C SER A 1085 24.92 20.20 -14.70
N LEU A 1086 25.24 21.46 -14.35
CA LEU A 1086 24.36 22.32 -13.58
C LEU A 1086 23.16 22.77 -14.43
N LEU A 1087 23.41 23.08 -15.69
CA LEU A 1087 22.36 23.39 -16.65
C LEU A 1087 21.44 22.17 -16.87
N LEU A 1088 21.98 20.96 -16.95
CA LEU A 1088 21.21 19.72 -17.05
C LEU A 1088 20.31 19.49 -15.82
N MET A 1089 20.84 19.62 -14.60
CA MET A 1089 20.04 19.46 -13.36
C MET A 1089 18.90 20.48 -13.29
N MET A 1090 19.14 21.75 -13.63
CA MET A 1090 18.09 22.77 -13.70
C MET A 1090 17.03 22.41 -14.77
N MET A 1091 17.46 22.00 -15.96
CA MET A 1091 16.57 21.66 -17.07
C MET A 1091 15.74 20.40 -16.83
N GLN A 1092 16.21 19.46 -16.01
CA GLN A 1092 15.43 18.31 -15.54
C GLN A 1092 14.40 18.73 -14.49
N ASN A 1093 14.80 19.55 -13.51
CA ASN A 1093 13.90 20.04 -12.45
C ASN A 1093 12.77 20.93 -13.00
N ASP A 1094 13.06 21.76 -14.00
CA ASP A 1094 12.12 22.72 -14.59
C ASP A 1094 11.57 22.28 -15.96
N GLN A 1095 11.73 21.01 -16.35
CA GLN A 1095 11.36 20.49 -17.68
C GLN A 1095 9.94 20.91 -18.12
N MET A 1096 8.96 20.84 -17.24
CA MET A 1096 7.56 21.20 -17.54
C MET A 1096 7.41 22.64 -18.05
N LYS A 1097 8.13 23.60 -17.43
CA LYS A 1097 8.14 25.02 -17.84
C LYS A 1097 8.80 25.18 -19.21
N VAL A 1098 9.80 24.36 -19.51
CA VAL A 1098 10.48 24.35 -20.83
C VAL A 1098 9.57 23.74 -21.90
N GLU A 1099 8.82 22.69 -21.61
CA GLU A 1099 7.83 22.12 -22.53
C GLU A 1099 6.71 23.12 -22.83
N GLU A 1100 6.17 23.80 -21.81
CA GLU A 1100 5.25 24.94 -21.96
C GLU A 1100 5.83 26.01 -22.91
N ALA A 1101 7.06 26.46 -22.64
CA ALA A 1101 7.77 27.47 -23.43
C ALA A 1101 8.03 27.06 -24.90
N LEU A 1102 7.98 25.76 -25.19
CA LEU A 1102 8.09 25.19 -26.55
C LEU A 1102 6.72 24.97 -27.22
N GLY A 1103 5.61 25.29 -26.54
CA GLY A 1103 4.24 25.07 -27.01
C GLY A 1103 3.67 23.71 -26.63
N TRP A 1104 3.93 23.26 -25.40
CA TRP A 1104 3.60 21.93 -24.85
C TRP A 1104 4.15 20.77 -25.69
N LYS A 1105 5.36 20.96 -26.23
CA LYS A 1105 6.05 19.99 -27.08
C LYS A 1105 6.95 19.10 -26.23
N THR A 1106 6.55 17.83 -26.08
CA THR A 1106 7.23 16.83 -25.24
C THR A 1106 8.72 16.75 -25.52
N ILE A 1107 9.53 16.79 -24.46
CA ILE A 1107 10.96 16.55 -24.50
C ILE A 1107 11.20 15.07 -24.15
N TYR A 1108 11.70 14.30 -25.12
CA TYR A 1108 11.97 12.86 -24.97
C TYR A 1108 13.29 12.55 -24.27
N SER A 1109 14.24 13.49 -24.27
CA SER A 1109 15.49 13.40 -23.52
C SER A 1109 16.14 14.77 -23.36
N ILE A 1110 16.90 14.94 -22.27
CA ILE A 1110 17.80 16.07 -22.03
C ILE A 1110 19.16 15.48 -21.64
N TYR A 1111 20.24 15.94 -22.26
CA TYR A 1111 21.57 15.37 -22.07
C TYR A 1111 22.69 16.39 -22.31
N ALA A 1112 23.87 16.17 -21.71
CA ALA A 1112 25.06 16.97 -21.98
C ALA A 1112 25.61 16.65 -23.39
N TYR A 1113 25.83 17.67 -24.22
CA TYR A 1113 26.22 17.51 -25.62
C TYR A 1113 27.72 17.26 -25.76
N GLY A 1114 28.14 16.03 -25.51
CA GLY A 1114 29.53 15.59 -25.68
C GLY A 1114 29.75 14.14 -25.26
N ASP A 1115 29.08 13.70 -24.20
CA ASP A 1115 29.13 12.32 -23.73
C ASP A 1115 28.10 11.44 -24.46
N GLY A 1116 28.60 10.52 -25.31
CA GLY A 1116 27.85 9.30 -25.66
C GLY A 1116 26.81 9.39 -26.79
N ALA A 1117 26.96 10.26 -27.79
CA ALA A 1117 26.15 10.14 -29.01
C ALA A 1117 26.52 8.86 -29.82
N PRO A 1118 25.55 8.05 -30.29
CA PRO A 1118 25.85 6.87 -31.11
C PRO A 1118 26.45 7.27 -32.47
N THR A 1119 27.69 6.86 -32.74
CA THR A 1119 28.35 7.10 -34.02
C THR A 1119 27.77 6.20 -35.11
N MET A 1120 26.93 6.77 -35.99
CA MET A 1120 26.43 6.05 -37.17
C MET A 1120 27.57 5.66 -38.11
N VAL A 1121 27.85 4.36 -38.21
CA VAL A 1121 28.74 3.80 -39.22
C VAL A 1121 28.01 3.77 -40.56
N SER A 1122 28.17 4.83 -41.37
CA SER A 1122 27.73 4.82 -42.76
C SER A 1122 28.68 3.97 -43.61
N THR A 1123 28.32 2.71 -43.87
CA THR A 1123 29.09 1.84 -44.76
C THR A 1123 29.04 2.33 -46.21
N ASN A 1124 30.18 2.73 -46.75
CA ASN A 1124 30.45 2.73 -48.19
C ASN A 1124 31.94 2.43 -48.42
N VAL A 1125 32.24 1.71 -49.51
CA VAL A 1125 33.56 1.10 -49.76
C VAL A 1125 34.26 1.82 -50.91
N THR A 1126 35.53 2.21 -50.73
CA THR A 1126 36.63 2.03 -51.71
C THR A 1126 38.01 2.44 -51.17
N GLU A 1127 38.98 1.55 -51.39
CA GLU A 1127 40.40 1.81 -51.74
C GLU A 1127 41.41 2.39 -50.72
N GLU A 1128 42.69 2.17 -51.05
CA GLU A 1128 43.87 2.17 -50.17
C GLU A 1128 44.65 3.50 -50.20
N SER A 1129 45.35 3.86 -49.11
CA SER A 1129 46.84 3.86 -49.10
C SER A 1129 47.47 4.43 -47.80
N ASP A 1130 48.51 3.71 -47.34
CA ASP A 1130 49.78 4.09 -46.64
C ASP A 1130 49.98 5.47 -45.95
N GLY A 1131 50.81 5.55 -44.88
CA GLY A 1131 51.08 6.86 -44.22
C GLY A 1131 51.89 7.01 -42.90
N GLN A 1132 52.45 5.94 -42.33
CA GLN A 1132 53.61 5.86 -41.38
C GLN A 1132 54.08 7.05 -40.46
N THR A 1133 54.39 6.73 -39.16
CA THR A 1133 55.22 7.47 -38.14
C THR A 1133 54.70 8.79 -37.51
N ASP A 1134 55.06 9.21 -36.28
CA ASP A 1134 56.03 8.69 -35.27
C ASP A 1134 55.63 8.94 -33.78
N TYR A 1135 56.37 8.34 -32.83
CA TYR A 1135 56.25 8.47 -31.34
C TYR A 1135 57.20 9.59 -30.77
N PRO A 1136 57.10 10.10 -29.51
CA PRO A 1136 57.01 9.32 -28.26
C PRO A 1136 56.19 9.89 -27.06
N VAL A 1137 56.19 9.10 -25.97
CA VAL A 1137 55.44 9.25 -24.71
C VAL A 1137 56.05 10.26 -23.72
N THR A 1138 55.20 10.99 -22.98
CA THR A 1138 55.48 11.40 -21.58
C THR A 1138 54.21 11.38 -20.70
N GLU A 1139 54.03 10.33 -19.88
CA GLU A 1139 53.21 10.43 -18.67
C GLU A 1139 54.03 11.10 -17.54
N SER A 1140 53.38 11.96 -16.73
CA SER A 1140 53.58 12.11 -15.27
C SER A 1140 53.28 13.54 -14.78
N SER A 1141 52.22 13.70 -13.97
CA SER A 1141 52.11 14.74 -12.91
C SER A 1141 50.86 14.59 -12.04
N SER A 1142 49.73 14.15 -12.60
CA SER A 1142 48.42 14.16 -11.90
C SER A 1142 48.32 13.21 -10.71
N ARG A 1143 48.91 12.01 -10.76
CA ARG A 1143 48.73 10.97 -9.72
C ARG A 1143 49.40 11.29 -8.38
N VAL A 1144 50.46 12.10 -8.34
CA VAL A 1144 51.19 12.39 -7.09
C VAL A 1144 50.37 13.30 -6.17
N LEU A 1145 49.64 14.27 -6.74
CA LEU A 1145 48.88 15.26 -5.96
C LEU A 1145 47.75 14.61 -5.15
N TYR A 1146 47.00 13.69 -5.75
CA TYR A 1146 45.92 12.96 -5.07
C TYR A 1146 46.42 12.07 -3.94
N ILE A 1147 47.60 11.43 -4.08
CA ILE A 1147 48.20 10.63 -3.01
C ILE A 1147 48.62 11.53 -1.84
N VAL A 1148 49.20 12.71 -2.10
CA VAL A 1148 49.55 13.67 -1.06
C VAL A 1148 48.30 14.21 -0.34
N ILE A 1149 47.24 14.55 -1.07
CA ILE A 1149 45.97 15.00 -0.47
C ILE A 1149 45.36 13.88 0.39
N GLY A 1150 45.28 12.64 -0.11
CA GLY A 1150 44.75 11.50 0.63
C GLY A 1150 45.53 11.21 1.92
N VAL A 1151 46.86 11.28 1.88
CA VAL A 1151 47.71 11.13 3.09
C VAL A 1151 47.50 12.28 4.07
N VAL A 1152 47.37 13.52 3.61
CA VAL A 1152 47.09 14.68 4.49
C VAL A 1152 45.72 14.54 5.15
N VAL A 1153 44.67 14.16 4.40
CA VAL A 1153 43.32 13.93 4.95
C VAL A 1153 43.34 12.78 5.97
N ALA A 1154 44.03 11.67 5.68
CA ALA A 1154 44.18 10.56 6.61
C ALA A 1154 44.91 10.96 7.91
N VAL A 1155 46.00 11.75 7.81
CA VAL A 1155 46.74 12.25 8.98
C VAL A 1155 45.91 13.25 9.80
N VAL A 1156 45.11 14.10 9.16
CA VAL A 1156 44.16 15.00 9.84
C VAL A 1156 43.07 14.19 10.56
N ALA A 1157 42.47 13.20 9.89
CA ALA A 1157 41.45 12.33 10.51
C ALA A 1157 42.02 11.55 11.71
N ILE A 1158 43.22 10.97 11.58
CA ILE A 1158 43.89 10.24 12.66
C ILE A 1158 44.28 11.17 13.82
N THR A 1159 44.76 12.39 13.55
CA THR A 1159 45.09 13.34 14.63
C THR A 1159 43.84 13.89 15.33
N VAL A 1160 42.73 14.13 14.61
CA VAL A 1160 41.43 14.44 15.23
C VAL A 1160 40.94 13.28 16.10
N LEU A 1161 41.02 12.04 15.62
CA LEU A 1161 40.64 10.85 16.38
C LEU A 1161 41.49 10.70 17.66
N ILE A 1162 42.81 10.91 17.57
CA ILE A 1162 43.73 10.89 18.72
C ILE A 1162 43.39 12.03 19.70
N VAL A 1163 43.08 13.24 19.22
CA VAL A 1163 42.66 14.36 20.09
C VAL A 1163 41.34 14.07 20.79
N LEU A 1164 40.39 13.42 20.13
CA LEU A 1164 39.12 12.99 20.74
C LEU A 1164 39.34 11.89 21.79
N ILE A 1165 40.18 10.89 21.51
CA ILE A 1165 40.55 9.84 22.47
C ILE A 1165 41.27 10.45 23.69
N VAL A 1166 42.26 11.33 23.48
CA VAL A 1166 43.01 12.00 24.55
C VAL A 1166 42.12 12.94 25.37
N ARG A 1167 41.11 13.57 24.77
CA ARG A 1167 40.07 14.33 25.50
C ARG A 1167 39.14 13.41 26.31
N GLY A 1168 38.70 12.30 25.72
CA GLY A 1168 37.85 11.29 26.39
C GLY A 1168 38.54 10.56 27.54
N MET A 1169 39.87 10.47 27.54
CA MET A 1169 40.64 9.80 28.61
C MET A 1169 40.87 10.66 29.87
N LYS A 1170 40.33 11.89 29.96
CA LYS A 1170 40.37 12.69 31.20
C LYS A 1170 39.41 12.16 32.27
N LYS A 1171 39.88 11.16 33.02
CA LYS A 1171 39.23 10.68 34.25
C LYS A 1171 39.10 11.82 35.29
N PRO A 1172 37.98 11.93 36.03
CA PRO A 1172 37.99 12.57 37.34
C PRO A 1172 38.80 11.72 38.34
N ASN A 1173 39.41 12.37 39.33
CA ASN A 1173 40.30 11.69 40.28
C ASN A 1173 39.53 10.84 41.32
N MET A 1174 40.00 9.62 41.56
CA MET A 1174 39.70 8.88 42.79
C MET A 1174 40.73 9.24 43.87
N THR A 1175 40.27 9.72 45.03
CA THR A 1175 41.05 9.73 46.27
C THR A 1175 41.10 8.32 46.87
N LYS A 1176 42.28 7.89 47.35
CA LYS A 1176 42.47 6.63 48.08
C LYS A 1176 42.47 6.86 49.59
N PRO A 1177 42.00 5.88 50.38
CA PRO A 1177 42.60 5.52 51.66
C PRO A 1177 43.57 4.32 51.50
N SER A 1178 44.41 4.09 52.51
CA SER A 1178 45.31 2.93 52.61
C SER A 1178 45.18 2.24 53.97
N TYR A 1179 45.68 1.00 54.04
CA TYR A 1179 46.00 0.18 55.23
C TYR A 1179 46.43 1.01 56.47
N GLU A 1180 46.14 0.60 57.72
CA GLU A 1180 46.52 -0.70 58.31
C GLU A 1180 45.62 -1.28 59.44
N VAL A 1181 45.56 -2.62 59.48
CA VAL A 1181 45.68 -3.55 60.64
C VAL A 1181 44.95 -3.27 61.98
N HIS A 1182 44.03 -4.16 62.38
CA HIS A 1182 44.20 -5.05 63.55
C HIS A 1182 43.18 -6.24 63.58
N ARG A 1183 43.24 -7.10 64.61
CA ARG A 1183 42.71 -8.49 64.60
C ARG A 1183 41.38 -8.72 65.36
N ASN A 1184 40.72 -9.82 64.97
CA ASN A 1184 39.64 -10.60 65.60
C ASN A 1184 39.50 -10.51 67.15
N ILE A 1185 38.26 -10.67 67.66
CA ILE A 1185 37.77 -11.88 68.39
C ILE A 1185 36.30 -11.74 68.87
N SER A 1186 35.43 -12.69 68.43
CA SER A 1186 34.20 -13.19 69.12
C SER A 1186 33.00 -12.26 69.44
N PRO A 1187 31.83 -12.80 69.87
CA PRO A 1187 30.56 -12.33 69.29
C PRO A 1187 29.43 -11.96 70.29
N ASP A 1188 28.28 -11.61 69.68
CA ASP A 1188 26.91 -11.79 70.20
C ASP A 1188 26.39 -10.80 71.28
N PRO A 1189 25.05 -10.61 71.38
CA PRO A 1189 24.48 -9.29 71.07
C PRO A 1189 23.75 -8.61 72.25
N PRO A 1190 23.16 -7.41 72.05
CA PRO A 1190 21.74 -7.38 71.66
C PRO A 1190 21.35 -6.27 70.66
N MET A 1191 20.24 -6.47 69.93
CA MET A 1191 19.60 -5.48 69.04
C MET A 1191 18.17 -5.16 69.52
N ALA A 1192 17.91 -3.92 69.92
CA ALA A 1192 16.57 -3.37 70.13
C ALA A 1192 16.61 -1.84 70.03
N GLY A 1193 15.82 -1.22 69.15
CA GLY A 1193 15.92 0.23 68.94
C GLY A 1193 15.02 0.89 67.89
N HIS A 1194 13.97 0.25 67.38
CA HIS A 1194 12.98 0.94 66.55
C HIS A 1194 11.99 1.73 67.42
N VAL A 1195 11.70 2.97 67.03
CA VAL A 1195 10.87 3.92 67.79
C VAL A 1195 9.57 4.23 67.05
N ASN A 1196 8.45 4.06 67.77
CA ASN A 1196 7.10 4.65 67.70
C ASN A 1196 6.56 5.23 66.37
N ARG A 1197 5.33 4.93 65.90
CA ARG A 1197 3.99 4.77 66.55
C ARG A 1197 3.21 6.09 66.77
N ALA A 1198 2.50 6.51 65.71
CA ALA A 1198 1.10 6.99 65.68
C ALA A 1198 0.66 8.22 66.55
N LEU A 1199 -0.66 8.51 66.48
CA LEU A 1199 -1.41 9.61 67.15
C LEU A 1199 -1.32 10.97 66.40
N LYS A 1200 -2.37 11.82 66.30
CA LYS A 1200 -3.76 11.76 66.81
C LYS A 1200 -4.70 12.88 66.26
N THR A 1201 -6.02 12.61 66.15
CA THR A 1201 -7.21 13.53 66.35
C THR A 1201 -7.35 14.82 65.49
N THR A 1202 -8.51 15.50 65.36
CA THR A 1202 -9.89 15.37 65.91
C THR A 1202 -10.96 15.98 64.96
N ASP A 1203 -12.23 15.72 65.26
CA ASP A 1203 -13.49 16.40 64.87
C ASP A 1203 -13.44 17.96 65.03
N GLU A 1204 -14.33 18.79 64.45
CA GLU A 1204 -15.77 18.97 64.82
C GLU A 1204 -16.55 19.97 63.90
N HIS A 1205 -17.88 19.79 63.78
CA HIS A 1205 -18.95 20.82 63.49
C HIS A 1205 -18.95 21.58 62.13
N MET A 1206 -20.06 22.12 61.54
CA MET A 1206 -21.55 22.05 61.60
C MET A 1206 -22.04 22.63 60.22
N ALA A 1207 -23.25 22.48 59.64
CA ALA A 1207 -24.64 22.37 60.16
C ALA A 1207 -25.62 21.72 59.11
N TRP A 1208 -26.93 21.76 59.41
CA TRP A 1208 -28.12 21.30 58.64
C TRP A 1208 -29.04 22.53 58.29
N PRO A 1209 -30.29 22.45 57.71
CA PRO A 1209 -31.18 21.30 57.39
C PRO A 1209 -31.94 21.36 56.01
N MET A 1210 -32.92 20.44 55.84
CA MET A 1210 -34.08 20.43 54.90
C MET A 1210 -33.80 20.11 53.41
N ASP A 1211 -34.56 19.27 52.68
CA ASP A 1211 -35.51 18.16 53.00
C ASP A 1211 -35.84 17.41 51.65
N HIS A 1212 -36.82 16.51 51.39
CA HIS A 1212 -38.04 16.04 52.09
C HIS A 1212 -38.37 14.56 51.68
N GLU A 1213 -38.97 13.80 52.60
CA GLU A 1213 -39.86 12.62 52.45
C GLU A 1213 -39.75 11.55 51.31
N THR A 1214 -39.26 10.34 51.70
CA THR A 1214 -39.99 9.02 51.75
C THR A 1214 -40.43 8.28 50.44
N ARG A 1215 -40.83 6.98 50.41
CA ARG A 1215 -41.26 6.05 51.49
C ARG A 1215 -41.13 4.53 51.19
N GLU A 1216 -40.79 3.75 52.24
CA GLU A 1216 -41.09 2.33 52.59
C GLU A 1216 -41.12 1.18 51.55
N GLY A 1217 -40.57 0.02 51.97
CA GLY A 1217 -40.70 -1.30 51.31
C GLY A 1217 -39.84 -2.37 51.99
N GLN A 1218 -40.37 -3.07 53.01
CA GLN A 1218 -39.58 -3.88 53.95
C GLN A 1218 -40.11 -5.34 54.10
N ILE A 1219 -39.27 -6.22 54.65
CA ILE A 1219 -39.54 -7.51 55.37
C ILE A 1219 -39.13 -8.83 54.63
N PRO A 1220 -38.58 -9.87 55.35
CA PRO A 1220 -37.68 -10.88 54.75
C PRO A 1220 -37.88 -12.35 55.25
N MET A 1221 -36.83 -13.19 55.09
CA MET A 1221 -36.50 -14.45 55.82
C MET A 1221 -37.35 -15.74 55.61
N THR A 1222 -36.68 -16.83 55.18
CA THR A 1222 -36.19 -18.02 55.96
C THR A 1222 -35.56 -19.00 54.95
N ARG A 1223 -34.41 -19.69 55.11
CA ARG A 1223 -33.61 -20.27 56.23
C ARG A 1223 -34.01 -21.70 56.65
N ILE A 1224 -32.97 -22.50 56.97
CA ILE A 1224 -32.87 -23.93 57.37
C ILE A 1224 -32.31 -24.74 56.19
N ASP A 1225 -30.99 -24.96 56.05
CA ASP A 1225 -30.01 -25.67 56.92
C ASP A 1225 -30.18 -27.21 56.85
N ILE A 1226 -29.11 -27.96 56.46
CA ILE A 1226 -28.60 -29.25 57.01
C ILE A 1226 -27.61 -29.99 56.04
N ASP A 1227 -26.53 -30.52 56.63
CA ASP A 1227 -25.56 -31.57 56.23
C ASP A 1227 -24.77 -31.56 54.89
N SER A 1228 -23.50 -31.13 55.02
CA SER A 1228 -22.29 -31.80 54.47
C SER A 1228 -21.96 -33.07 55.31
N PRO A 1229 -21.02 -34.01 54.99
CA PRO A 1229 -19.72 -33.79 54.31
C PRO A 1229 -19.11 -35.01 53.52
N ILE A 1230 -17.77 -34.99 53.29
CA ILE A 1230 -16.85 -36.09 52.88
C ILE A 1230 -16.83 -36.36 51.34
N SER A 1231 -15.81 -35.96 50.56
CA SER A 1231 -14.38 -36.39 50.52
C SER A 1231 -14.22 -37.82 49.94
N SER A 1232 -13.44 -38.10 48.88
CA SER A 1232 -12.03 -37.73 48.66
C SER A 1232 -11.52 -38.05 47.25
N MET A 1233 -10.44 -37.36 46.82
CA MET A 1233 -9.38 -37.83 45.90
C MET A 1233 -9.76 -38.63 44.63
N ARG A 1234 -9.75 -37.94 43.48
CA ARG A 1234 -8.57 -37.96 42.59
C ARG A 1234 -8.52 -36.74 41.69
#